data_AF-A0AAN9B5Y4-F1
#
_entry.id   AF-A0AAN9B5Y4-F1
#
_cell.length_a   1.000
_cell.length_b   1.000
_cell.length_c   1.000
_cell.angle_alpha   90.00
_cell.angle_beta   90.00
_cell.angle_gamma   90.00
#
_symmetry.space_group_name_H-M   'P 1'
#
loop_
_entity.id
_entity.type
_entity.pdbx_description
1 polymer ?
#
loop_
_entity_poly.entity_id
_entity_poly.type
_entity_poly.pdbx_seq_one_letter_code
_entity_poly.pdbx_strand_id
1 'polypeptide(L)'
;MATSLSHHVDEGDEDEDNRNVYKMDAEPRGICVIINNKDFTKDSSNPMAQELTCRTGTDEDKDRLKSTFEGLKFEVRDFDNLTSTDLIKKIRDIAMENHTPYDCLVVCILSHGSLGNVYGCDGVPVALKDVTFHVKPQNCHSLSGKPKLFFVQACQGKDRQIGYPSLERDTSPMADVELVPNEGDFLLSYSTVPGYESYRNPDRGSTFIYNLTWYLRKYAVREDILHILTRVNNAVASEHHTLDNNHAYKQCPAPLYSLRKKVFFGTGVSSSTFGIESRFAAETTPQVAEADVASKTAAIEKKMGQRQGSTGSQCSRSENEELEPLALDQLKIGMARRYSCLDTSISCRSAVLCEVKVTTGDVPEAETDAAVYITLFGIKGTTLPIELQKGRVGSTRGGTDTLKLQMQDVSPVKKLRVSVDPGDGKKTLWFLDKIEIWNMSTFTETAFYHEDWLGTGKEGAKTWVDIPATERNRKLLEGITYKITVKTSNVNGAGTDSNVFVVLFGVNGDSGELHLKKSEKHRDPFEKGHVDVFTFKNILSLGELYKLRVWHDSKGFGAAWHLSSIEVRDESTSKVYKFCCDCWLPRKDDRKDDLQPLQELTCTQPSGLTGDVVYEIEVKTSVEENSGTVHNGWLVLEGDIATSNIFPLDNTDHNRIFRRGQTNFFTVSSPSLGNLKTCRIGASKREDRPIQIEKGDQARWRCEQVAVTDTSSGIRTTFPCDSWIKVLPLPISGNDGKVCCALRSEETHWAKARNLTPVMYEVAVFTVEVQGGGTDANVSICIYGENGDTGKRPLKKRGRNLFESGNGDKFELEALDLGELTQVHIEHDNSGIAPAWFLDHVVITNMETHSPTFFSCRKWLNEDSNNAQDLRPSRSGSP
;
A
#
# COMPACT_ATOMS: atom_id res chain seq x y z
N MET A 1 -46.92 -30.44 51.53
CA MET A 1 -46.52 -29.34 50.63
C MET A 1 -45.10 -29.68 50.17
N ALA A 2 -44.88 -30.44 49.09
CA ALA A 2 -44.82 -30.01 47.67
C ALA A 2 -43.95 -28.74 47.53
N THR A 3 -42.78 -28.70 46.86
CA THR A 3 -42.39 -29.20 45.52
C THR A 3 -40.85 -29.27 45.39
N SER A 4 -40.27 -30.37 44.89
CA SER A 4 -39.60 -30.53 43.57
C SER A 4 -38.55 -29.47 43.18
N LEU A 5 -37.26 -29.81 43.25
CA LEU A 5 -36.15 -29.15 42.54
C LEU A 5 -35.78 -30.00 41.32
N SER A 6 -36.16 -29.54 40.14
CA SER A 6 -35.85 -30.12 38.83
C SER A 6 -34.53 -29.59 38.30
N HIS A 7 -33.77 -30.47 37.64
CA HIS A 7 -32.67 -30.14 36.75
C HIS A 7 -33.06 -29.06 35.72
N HIS A 8 -32.23 -28.02 35.59
CA HIS A 8 -32.07 -27.26 34.36
C HIS A 8 -30.60 -27.36 33.95
N VAL A 9 -30.42 -28.02 32.81
CA VAL A 9 -29.22 -28.00 31.99
C VAL A 9 -29.21 -26.64 31.30
N ASP A 10 -28.14 -25.86 31.47
CA ASP A 10 -27.89 -24.69 30.63
C ASP A 10 -27.55 -25.19 29.22
N GLU A 11 -28.52 -25.12 28.32
CA GLU A 11 -28.30 -25.11 26.87
C GLU A 11 -28.01 -23.67 26.45
N GLY A 12 -26.85 -23.40 25.85
CA GLY A 12 -26.62 -22.13 25.16
C GLY A 12 -25.16 -21.73 24.98
N ASP A 13 -24.36 -22.51 24.26
CA ASP A 13 -23.03 -22.07 23.75
C ASP A 13 -22.63 -22.77 22.43
N GLU A 14 -23.60 -23.04 21.52
CA GLU A 14 -23.32 -23.60 20.18
C GLU A 14 -23.47 -22.58 19.01
N ASP A 15 -23.72 -21.28 19.25
CA ASP A 15 -24.27 -20.40 18.20
C ASP A 15 -23.47 -19.12 17.82
N GLU A 16 -22.15 -19.06 18.03
CA GLU A 16 -21.31 -17.96 17.47
C GLU A 16 -20.64 -18.29 16.13
N ASP A 17 -20.18 -19.52 15.90
CA ASP A 17 -19.49 -19.89 14.64
C ASP A 17 -20.45 -20.00 13.43
N ASN A 18 -21.74 -20.25 13.68
CA ASN A 18 -22.76 -20.36 12.64
C ASN A 18 -23.19 -18.98 12.05
N ARG A 19 -22.74 -17.86 12.65
CA ARG A 19 -23.16 -16.51 12.21
C ARG A 19 -22.37 -15.96 11.01
N ASN A 20 -21.20 -16.52 10.70
CA ASN A 20 -20.27 -16.00 9.68
C ASN A 20 -20.29 -16.75 8.32
N VAL A 21 -21.32 -17.56 8.09
CA VAL A 21 -21.55 -18.29 6.83
C VAL A 21 -22.92 -17.90 6.26
N TYR A 22 -23.03 -17.76 4.94
CA TYR A 22 -24.35 -17.62 4.32
C TYR A 22 -25.09 -18.95 4.39
N LYS A 23 -26.39 -18.88 4.69
CA LYS A 23 -27.28 -20.03 4.50
C LYS A 23 -27.24 -20.43 3.01
N MET A 24 -26.94 -21.70 2.74
CA MET A 24 -26.69 -22.24 1.39
C MET A 24 -27.22 -23.68 1.27
N ASP A 25 -28.33 -24.03 1.93
CA ASP A 25 -28.93 -25.37 2.01
C ASP A 25 -30.27 -25.52 1.25
N ALA A 26 -30.78 -24.47 0.59
CA ALA A 26 -31.98 -24.51 -0.24
C ALA A 26 -31.84 -25.44 -1.46
N GLU A 27 -32.98 -25.99 -1.90
CA GLU A 27 -33.08 -26.89 -3.06
C GLU A 27 -34.32 -26.52 -3.91
N PRO A 28 -34.13 -25.88 -5.08
CA PRO A 28 -32.85 -25.48 -5.67
C PRO A 28 -32.16 -24.36 -4.88
N ARG A 29 -30.83 -24.33 -4.93
CA ARG A 29 -29.95 -23.36 -4.23
C ARG A 29 -30.24 -21.92 -4.62
N GLY A 30 -30.64 -21.74 -5.86
CA GLY A 30 -30.94 -20.48 -6.49
C GLY A 30 -30.92 -20.60 -7.99
N ILE A 31 -31.13 -19.48 -8.66
CA ILE A 31 -31.10 -19.41 -10.12
C ILE A 31 -29.65 -19.17 -10.56
N CYS A 32 -29.19 -19.95 -11.53
CA CYS A 32 -27.95 -19.71 -12.25
C CYS A 32 -28.27 -19.31 -13.69
N VAL A 33 -28.03 -18.05 -14.01
CA VAL A 33 -28.27 -17.48 -15.34
C VAL A 33 -27.00 -17.59 -16.15
N ILE A 34 -27.05 -18.17 -17.36
CA ILE A 34 -25.92 -18.23 -18.27
C ILE A 34 -26.27 -17.48 -19.55
N ILE A 35 -25.63 -16.34 -19.79
CA ILE A 35 -25.78 -15.57 -21.02
C ILE A 35 -24.60 -15.88 -21.93
N ASN A 36 -24.87 -16.51 -23.06
CA ASN A 36 -23.86 -16.99 -24.00
C ASN A 36 -23.99 -16.26 -25.35
N ASN A 37 -23.25 -15.16 -25.50
CA ASN A 37 -23.21 -14.40 -26.74
C ASN A 37 -22.05 -14.92 -27.60
N LYS A 38 -22.40 -15.59 -28.70
CA LYS A 38 -21.49 -16.27 -29.62
C LYS A 38 -21.35 -15.54 -30.96
N ASP A 39 -22.47 -15.15 -31.56
CA ASP A 39 -22.54 -14.58 -32.90
C ASP A 39 -22.95 -13.11 -32.84
N PHE A 40 -22.06 -12.24 -33.31
CA PHE A 40 -22.20 -10.78 -33.32
C PHE A 40 -22.39 -10.22 -34.74
N THR A 41 -22.38 -11.09 -35.75
CA THR A 41 -22.24 -10.70 -37.17
C THR A 41 -23.56 -10.38 -37.87
N LYS A 42 -24.68 -10.46 -37.15
CA LYS A 42 -26.04 -10.41 -37.73
C LYS A 42 -26.58 -9.00 -37.94
N ASP A 43 -26.07 -8.01 -37.21
CA ASP A 43 -26.50 -6.62 -37.39
C ASP A 43 -25.56 -5.89 -38.34
N SER A 44 -25.85 -5.97 -39.64
CA SER A 44 -25.09 -5.29 -40.68
C SER A 44 -25.17 -3.75 -40.61
N SER A 45 -26.05 -3.18 -39.77
CA SER A 45 -26.24 -1.73 -39.65
C SER A 45 -25.33 -1.08 -38.60
N ASN A 46 -24.73 -1.87 -37.70
CA ASN A 46 -23.80 -1.39 -36.67
C ASN A 46 -22.33 -1.68 -37.08
N PRO A 47 -21.51 -0.66 -37.40
CA PRO A 47 -20.11 -0.85 -37.78
C PRO A 47 -19.29 -1.57 -36.71
N MET A 48 -19.63 -1.40 -35.43
CA MET A 48 -18.91 -2.03 -34.32
C MET A 48 -19.25 -3.53 -34.19
N ALA A 49 -20.44 -3.96 -34.62
CA ALA A 49 -20.81 -5.37 -34.69
C ALA A 49 -20.01 -6.12 -35.78
N GLN A 50 -19.61 -5.42 -36.85
CA GLN A 50 -18.79 -5.98 -37.94
C GLN A 50 -17.33 -6.20 -37.53
N GLU A 51 -16.84 -5.49 -36.51
CA GLU A 51 -15.49 -5.66 -35.95
C GLU A 51 -15.39 -6.81 -34.92
N LEU A 52 -16.53 -7.30 -34.40
CA LEU A 52 -16.57 -8.37 -33.40
C LEU A 52 -16.69 -9.76 -34.05
N THR A 53 -15.70 -10.62 -33.82
CA THR A 53 -15.65 -11.96 -34.42
C THR A 53 -16.58 -12.96 -33.71
N CYS A 54 -16.99 -14.03 -34.39
CA CYS A 54 -17.71 -15.14 -33.74
C CYS A 54 -16.88 -15.80 -32.62
N ARG A 55 -17.51 -16.16 -31.49
CA ARG A 55 -16.83 -16.74 -30.31
C ARG A 55 -16.84 -18.28 -30.30
N THR A 56 -16.23 -18.92 -31.30
CA THR A 56 -16.17 -20.40 -31.49
C THR A 56 -15.52 -21.14 -30.32
N GLY A 57 -16.28 -21.90 -29.52
CA GLY A 57 -15.82 -22.58 -28.30
C GLY A 57 -16.49 -22.07 -27.00
N THR A 58 -17.29 -21.00 -27.07
CA THR A 58 -18.09 -20.51 -25.92
C THR A 58 -19.21 -21.47 -25.49
N ASP A 59 -19.66 -22.34 -26.40
CA ASP A 59 -20.70 -23.33 -26.07
C ASP A 59 -20.18 -24.42 -25.13
N GLU A 60 -18.89 -24.80 -25.26
CA GLU A 60 -18.22 -25.71 -24.32
C GLU A 60 -18.16 -25.10 -22.90
N ASP A 61 -17.92 -23.79 -22.80
CA ASP A 61 -17.94 -23.07 -21.53
C ASP A 61 -19.35 -23.03 -20.93
N LYS A 62 -20.36 -22.78 -21.77
CA LYS A 62 -21.78 -22.82 -21.38
C LYS A 62 -22.15 -24.20 -20.81
N ASP A 63 -21.81 -25.27 -21.51
CA ASP A 63 -22.18 -26.64 -21.12
C ASP A 63 -21.46 -27.06 -19.82
N ARG A 64 -20.20 -26.64 -19.62
CA ARG A 64 -19.47 -26.87 -18.37
C ARG A 64 -20.06 -26.13 -17.19
N LEU A 65 -20.41 -24.85 -17.37
CA LEU A 65 -21.07 -24.06 -16.33
C LEU A 65 -22.42 -24.68 -15.98
N LYS A 66 -23.22 -25.04 -16.98
CA LYS A 66 -24.52 -25.68 -16.81
C LYS A 66 -24.41 -26.96 -15.98
N SER A 67 -23.58 -27.91 -16.42
CA SER A 67 -23.36 -29.17 -15.70
C SER A 67 -22.81 -28.96 -14.28
N THR A 68 -21.96 -27.95 -14.07
CA THR A 68 -21.39 -27.67 -12.73
C THR A 68 -22.44 -27.12 -11.78
N PHE A 69 -23.19 -26.10 -12.20
CA PHE A 69 -24.17 -25.46 -11.34
C PHE A 69 -25.42 -26.33 -11.15
N GLU A 70 -25.84 -27.14 -12.12
CA GLU A 70 -26.82 -28.22 -11.91
C GLU A 70 -26.34 -29.20 -10.83
N GLY A 71 -25.06 -29.62 -10.88
CA GLY A 71 -24.45 -30.47 -9.85
C GLY A 71 -24.34 -29.82 -8.46
N LEU A 72 -24.31 -28.48 -8.40
CA LEU A 72 -24.39 -27.69 -7.16
C LEU A 72 -25.83 -27.35 -6.75
N LYS A 73 -26.83 -28.02 -7.37
CA LYS A 73 -28.27 -27.89 -7.11
C LYS A 73 -28.88 -26.54 -7.48
N PHE A 74 -28.36 -25.85 -8.49
CA PHE A 74 -28.98 -24.64 -9.03
C PHE A 74 -30.02 -24.96 -10.10
N GLU A 75 -31.02 -24.08 -10.20
CA GLU A 75 -31.88 -24.01 -11.38
C GLU A 75 -31.13 -23.22 -12.47
N VAL A 76 -30.56 -23.92 -13.46
CA VAL A 76 -29.79 -23.30 -14.53
C VAL A 76 -30.71 -22.84 -15.68
N ARG A 77 -30.57 -21.58 -16.09
CA ARG A 77 -31.27 -20.98 -17.23
C ARG A 77 -30.27 -20.35 -18.19
N ASP A 78 -30.11 -20.94 -19.36
CA ASP A 78 -29.18 -20.45 -20.39
C ASP A 78 -29.88 -19.71 -21.55
N PHE A 79 -29.26 -18.63 -22.01
CA PHE A 79 -29.75 -17.76 -23.09
C PHE A 79 -28.65 -17.51 -24.10
N ASP A 80 -28.90 -17.79 -25.37
CA ASP A 80 -27.93 -17.62 -26.45
C ASP A 80 -28.18 -16.34 -27.25
N ASN A 81 -27.11 -15.60 -27.55
CA ASN A 81 -27.08 -14.45 -28.45
C ASN A 81 -28.14 -13.39 -28.15
N LEU A 82 -28.19 -12.89 -26.92
CA LEU A 82 -29.07 -11.79 -26.54
C LEU A 82 -28.53 -10.45 -27.06
N THR A 83 -29.43 -9.62 -27.60
CA THR A 83 -29.13 -8.20 -27.90
C THR A 83 -28.82 -7.44 -26.61
N SER A 84 -28.21 -6.27 -26.69
CA SER A 84 -27.95 -5.41 -25.52
C SER A 84 -29.22 -5.13 -24.70
N THR A 85 -30.33 -4.88 -25.40
CA THR A 85 -31.64 -4.62 -24.81
C THR A 85 -32.24 -5.88 -24.17
N ASP A 86 -32.17 -7.02 -24.87
CA ASP A 86 -32.70 -8.28 -24.36
C ASP A 86 -31.89 -8.81 -23.17
N LEU A 87 -30.57 -8.58 -23.15
CA LEU A 87 -29.70 -8.93 -22.03
C LEU A 87 -30.15 -8.23 -20.74
N ILE A 88 -30.28 -6.90 -20.78
CA ILE A 88 -30.75 -6.11 -19.63
C ILE A 88 -32.18 -6.49 -19.25
N LYS A 89 -33.07 -6.65 -20.24
CA LYS A 89 -34.45 -7.06 -20.00
C LYS A 89 -34.49 -8.42 -19.30
N LYS A 90 -33.67 -9.38 -19.70
CA LYS A 90 -33.71 -10.72 -19.11
C LYS A 90 -33.23 -10.75 -17.66
N ILE A 91 -32.18 -10.00 -17.35
CA ILE A 91 -31.71 -9.84 -15.96
C ILE A 91 -32.76 -9.12 -15.11
N ARG A 92 -33.43 -8.10 -15.67
CA ARG A 92 -34.54 -7.41 -15.02
C ARG A 92 -35.73 -8.33 -14.74
N ASP A 93 -36.14 -9.14 -15.72
CA ASP A 93 -37.25 -10.09 -15.56
C ASP A 93 -36.92 -11.09 -14.43
N ILE A 94 -35.69 -11.60 -14.39
CA ILE A 94 -35.22 -12.50 -13.32
C ILE A 94 -35.19 -11.78 -11.97
N ALA A 95 -34.74 -10.52 -11.92
CA ALA A 95 -34.75 -9.74 -10.69
C ALA A 95 -36.17 -9.48 -10.14
N MET A 96 -37.20 -9.48 -11.00
CA MET A 96 -38.60 -9.33 -10.60
C MET A 96 -39.23 -10.63 -10.05
N GLU A 97 -38.55 -11.78 -10.20
CA GLU A 97 -39.02 -13.04 -9.64
C GLU A 97 -38.90 -13.07 -8.11
N ASN A 98 -39.65 -13.97 -7.47
CA ASN A 98 -39.55 -14.17 -6.03
C ASN A 98 -38.36 -15.07 -5.69
N HIS A 99 -37.26 -14.46 -5.22
CA HIS A 99 -36.06 -15.17 -4.76
C HIS A 99 -36.07 -15.57 -3.29
N THR A 100 -37.16 -15.30 -2.55
CA THR A 100 -37.31 -15.72 -1.15
C THR A 100 -36.97 -17.20 -0.91
N PRO A 101 -37.39 -18.17 -1.75
CA PRO A 101 -37.09 -19.59 -1.53
C PRO A 101 -35.64 -20.00 -1.85
N TYR A 102 -34.85 -19.12 -2.46
CA TYR A 102 -33.47 -19.39 -2.87
C TYR A 102 -32.45 -18.79 -1.90
N ASP A 103 -31.23 -19.32 -1.87
CA ASP A 103 -30.16 -18.82 -1.01
C ASP A 103 -29.26 -17.79 -1.69
N CYS A 104 -29.12 -17.86 -3.02
CA CYS A 104 -28.27 -16.93 -3.78
C CYS A 104 -28.72 -16.79 -5.24
N LEU A 105 -28.08 -15.86 -5.95
CA LEU A 105 -28.20 -15.71 -7.40
C LEU A 105 -26.81 -15.84 -8.05
N VAL A 106 -26.71 -16.62 -9.13
CA VAL A 106 -25.50 -16.73 -9.95
C VAL A 106 -25.79 -16.19 -11.35
N VAL A 107 -24.91 -15.35 -11.89
CA VAL A 107 -25.00 -14.82 -13.26
C VAL A 107 -23.66 -15.00 -13.97
N CYS A 108 -23.64 -15.86 -14.98
CA CYS A 108 -22.50 -16.10 -15.85
C CYS A 108 -22.70 -15.38 -17.18
N ILE A 109 -21.75 -14.53 -17.58
CA ILE A 109 -21.82 -13.80 -18.86
C ILE A 109 -20.61 -14.19 -19.71
N LEU A 110 -20.87 -14.85 -20.84
CA LEU A 110 -19.88 -15.24 -21.85
C LEU A 110 -20.09 -14.36 -23.08
N SER A 111 -19.26 -13.32 -23.26
CA SER A 111 -19.40 -12.39 -24.38
C SER A 111 -18.05 -11.79 -24.82
N HIS A 112 -18.06 -10.92 -25.83
CA HIS A 112 -17.02 -9.92 -26.00
C HIS A 112 -17.18 -8.83 -24.93
N GLY A 113 -16.11 -8.10 -24.66
CA GLY A 113 -16.12 -7.06 -23.64
C GLY A 113 -15.06 -6.00 -23.90
N SER A 114 -15.25 -4.89 -23.20
CA SER A 114 -14.27 -3.84 -23.01
C SER A 114 -14.28 -3.48 -21.52
N LEU A 115 -13.38 -2.61 -21.08
CA LEU A 115 -13.29 -2.23 -19.66
C LEU A 115 -14.68 -1.86 -19.08
N GLY A 116 -15.14 -2.62 -18.10
CA GLY A 116 -16.41 -2.39 -17.40
C GLY A 116 -17.69 -2.70 -18.19
N ASN A 117 -17.58 -3.23 -19.42
CA ASN A 117 -18.70 -3.47 -20.33
C ASN A 117 -18.66 -4.88 -20.95
N VAL A 118 -19.84 -5.42 -21.27
CA VAL A 118 -20.03 -6.63 -22.07
C VAL A 118 -20.88 -6.32 -23.29
N TYR A 119 -20.66 -6.99 -24.42
CA TYR A 119 -21.42 -6.71 -25.64
C TYR A 119 -22.66 -7.58 -25.76
N GLY A 120 -23.77 -6.97 -26.22
CA GLY A 120 -24.88 -7.72 -26.81
C GLY A 120 -24.50 -8.28 -28.18
N CYS A 121 -25.27 -9.24 -28.69
CA CYS A 121 -25.07 -9.82 -30.03
C CYS A 121 -25.29 -8.81 -31.18
N ASP A 122 -25.89 -7.66 -30.86
CA ASP A 122 -26.05 -6.46 -31.71
C ASP A 122 -24.79 -5.58 -31.75
N GLY A 123 -23.72 -5.99 -31.06
CA GLY A 123 -22.47 -5.23 -30.98
C GLY A 123 -22.59 -3.93 -30.17
N VAL A 124 -23.65 -3.78 -29.38
CA VAL A 124 -23.85 -2.63 -28.49
C VAL A 124 -23.33 -2.96 -27.09
N PRO A 125 -22.49 -2.10 -26.48
CA PRO A 125 -21.96 -2.34 -25.14
C PRO A 125 -23.04 -2.15 -24.08
N VAL A 126 -23.02 -3.03 -23.07
CA VAL A 126 -23.85 -3.00 -21.87
C VAL A 126 -22.92 -2.85 -20.67
N ALA A 127 -23.11 -1.79 -19.88
CA ALA A 127 -22.30 -1.59 -18.69
C ALA A 127 -22.66 -2.62 -17.62
N LEU A 128 -21.65 -3.25 -17.02
CA LEU A 128 -21.88 -4.25 -15.96
C LEU A 128 -22.56 -3.65 -14.72
N LYS A 129 -22.41 -2.32 -14.51
CA LYS A 129 -23.18 -1.60 -13.49
C LYS A 129 -24.68 -1.61 -13.76
N ASP A 130 -25.11 -1.56 -15.01
CA ASP A 130 -26.53 -1.60 -15.37
C ASP A 130 -27.12 -3.02 -15.20
N VAL A 131 -26.29 -4.04 -15.43
CA VAL A 131 -26.63 -5.44 -15.16
C VAL A 131 -26.79 -5.67 -13.66
N THR A 132 -25.80 -5.25 -12.86
CA THR A 132 -25.79 -5.45 -11.40
C THR A 132 -26.84 -4.58 -10.69
N PHE A 133 -27.16 -3.41 -11.25
CA PHE A 133 -28.18 -2.48 -10.72
C PHE A 133 -29.51 -3.17 -10.46
N HIS A 134 -29.97 -4.05 -11.35
CA HIS A 134 -31.28 -4.70 -11.23
C HIS A 134 -31.39 -5.68 -10.04
N VAL A 135 -30.30 -6.27 -9.57
CA VAL A 135 -30.31 -7.28 -8.49
C VAL A 135 -29.83 -6.73 -7.13
N LYS A 136 -29.68 -5.40 -7.05
CA LYS A 136 -29.41 -4.68 -5.80
C LYS A 136 -30.57 -4.82 -4.82
N PRO A 137 -30.33 -4.80 -3.49
CA PRO A 137 -31.40 -4.97 -2.50
C PRO A 137 -32.58 -4.00 -2.64
N GLN A 138 -32.34 -2.76 -3.10
CA GLN A 138 -33.40 -1.76 -3.29
C GLN A 138 -34.28 -2.06 -4.51
N ASN A 139 -33.74 -2.79 -5.48
CA ASN A 139 -34.43 -3.15 -6.73
C ASN A 139 -34.93 -4.60 -6.73
N CYS A 140 -34.35 -5.47 -5.88
CA CYS A 140 -34.72 -6.86 -5.69
C CYS A 140 -34.64 -7.23 -4.19
N HIS A 141 -35.69 -6.87 -3.44
CA HIS A 141 -35.74 -7.05 -1.98
C HIS A 141 -35.63 -8.52 -1.55
N SER A 142 -36.12 -9.46 -2.37
CA SER A 142 -36.08 -10.90 -2.11
C SER A 142 -34.66 -11.51 -2.14
N LEU A 143 -33.68 -10.76 -2.64
CA LEU A 143 -32.23 -11.06 -2.61
C LEU A 143 -31.45 -10.25 -1.55
N SER A 144 -32.12 -9.51 -0.67
CA SER A 144 -31.44 -8.79 0.41
C SER A 144 -30.77 -9.76 1.40
N GLY A 145 -29.49 -9.55 1.72
CA GLY A 145 -28.75 -10.44 2.62
C GLY A 145 -28.27 -11.76 1.99
N LYS A 146 -28.52 -11.96 0.69
CA LYS A 146 -28.17 -13.18 -0.05
C LYS A 146 -27.01 -12.91 -1.05
N PRO A 147 -26.09 -13.86 -1.25
CA PRO A 147 -24.99 -13.67 -2.20
C PRO A 147 -25.48 -13.47 -3.64
N LYS A 148 -24.91 -12.49 -4.34
CA LYS A 148 -25.09 -12.29 -5.79
C LYS A 148 -23.74 -12.43 -6.49
N LEU A 149 -23.58 -13.52 -7.22
CA LEU A 149 -22.29 -13.98 -7.73
C LEU A 149 -22.27 -13.86 -9.25
N PHE A 150 -21.35 -13.07 -9.78
CA PHE A 150 -21.20 -12.81 -11.21
C PHE A 150 -19.88 -13.37 -11.70
N PHE A 151 -19.91 -14.20 -12.75
CA PHE A 151 -18.74 -14.75 -13.42
C PHE A 151 -18.71 -14.27 -14.87
N VAL A 152 -17.78 -13.37 -15.20
CA VAL A 152 -17.75 -12.67 -16.49
C VAL A 152 -16.54 -13.12 -17.31
N GLN A 153 -16.81 -13.88 -18.36
CA GLN A 153 -15.86 -14.27 -19.40
C GLN A 153 -16.02 -13.35 -20.60
N ALA A 154 -15.29 -12.24 -20.56
CA ALA A 154 -15.18 -11.25 -21.62
C ALA A 154 -13.84 -10.53 -21.52
N CYS A 155 -13.29 -10.06 -22.64
CA CYS A 155 -12.11 -9.20 -22.62
C CYS A 155 -12.41 -7.94 -21.80
N GLN A 156 -11.44 -7.47 -21.00
CA GLN A 156 -11.59 -6.21 -20.26
C GLN A 156 -10.65 -5.11 -20.80
N GLY A 157 -10.02 -5.36 -21.94
CA GLY A 157 -9.20 -4.43 -22.72
C GLY A 157 -8.51 -5.16 -23.89
N LYS A 158 -7.50 -4.53 -24.50
CA LYS A 158 -6.81 -5.04 -25.71
C LYS A 158 -5.36 -5.46 -25.44
N ASP A 159 -4.88 -5.35 -24.20
CA ASP A 159 -3.49 -5.65 -23.86
C ASP A 159 -3.27 -7.16 -23.65
N ARG A 160 -2.17 -7.70 -24.16
CA ARG A 160 -1.80 -9.12 -23.98
C ARG A 160 -0.82 -9.27 -22.82
N GLN A 161 -1.13 -10.08 -21.82
CA GLN A 161 -0.14 -10.37 -20.75
C GLN A 161 0.96 -11.28 -21.30
N ILE A 162 2.23 -10.91 -21.16
CA ILE A 162 3.40 -11.66 -21.67
C ILE A 162 4.03 -12.45 -20.51
N GLY A 163 4.38 -13.72 -20.73
CA GLY A 163 5.11 -14.53 -19.74
C GLY A 163 6.61 -14.28 -19.77
N TYR A 164 7.19 -13.72 -18.70
CA TYR A 164 8.63 -13.47 -18.58
C TYR A 164 9.33 -14.52 -17.69
N PRO A 165 10.52 -15.03 -18.06
CA PRO A 165 11.40 -15.71 -17.12
C PRO A 165 11.98 -14.69 -16.12
N SER A 166 11.99 -15.06 -14.85
CA SER A 166 12.38 -14.24 -13.70
C SER A 166 13.68 -13.45 -13.90
N LEU A 167 13.54 -12.16 -14.22
CA LEU A 167 14.45 -11.04 -13.96
C LEU A 167 13.66 -9.74 -14.19
N GLU A 168 13.91 -8.78 -13.30
CA GLU A 168 13.26 -7.48 -13.13
C GLU A 168 12.81 -6.78 -14.42
N ARG A 169 11.52 -6.43 -14.49
CA ARG A 169 10.97 -5.23 -15.15
C ARG A 169 9.45 -5.08 -15.00
N ASP A 170 9.04 -3.81 -14.97
CA ASP A 170 7.73 -3.25 -14.66
C ASP A 170 6.65 -3.53 -15.72
N THR A 171 5.40 -3.68 -15.27
CA THR A 171 4.20 -3.83 -16.13
C THR A 171 3.00 -3.08 -15.55
N SER A 172 2.27 -2.40 -16.44
CA SER A 172 1.19 -1.42 -16.22
C SER A 172 0.07 -1.84 -15.25
N PRO A 173 -0.40 -0.93 -14.38
CA PRO A 173 -1.61 -1.12 -13.60
C PRO A 173 -2.87 -1.09 -14.47
N MET A 174 -3.78 -1.99 -14.10
CA MET A 174 -5.08 -2.21 -14.68
C MET A 174 -6.01 -1.03 -14.47
N ALA A 175 -6.77 -0.70 -15.50
CA ALA A 175 -7.76 0.37 -15.47
C ALA A 175 -8.85 0.16 -14.39
N ASP A 176 -9.28 1.27 -13.81
CA ASP A 176 -10.42 1.36 -12.90
C ASP A 176 -11.65 0.71 -13.53
N VAL A 177 -11.98 -0.50 -13.09
CA VAL A 177 -13.37 -0.94 -13.16
C VAL A 177 -14.04 -0.28 -11.97
N GLU A 178 -14.93 0.65 -12.28
CA GLU A 178 -15.87 1.31 -11.38
C GLU A 178 -16.76 0.25 -10.69
N LEU A 179 -16.24 -0.49 -9.72
CA LEU A 179 -16.98 -1.53 -9.02
C LEU A 179 -17.72 -0.97 -7.82
N VAL A 180 -18.98 -0.64 -8.12
CA VAL A 180 -20.17 -0.66 -7.26
C VAL A 180 -19.98 -0.01 -5.88
N PRO A 181 -20.41 1.25 -5.71
CA PRO A 181 -20.55 1.87 -4.40
C PRO A 181 -21.58 1.13 -3.52
N ASN A 182 -21.17 0.91 -2.26
CA ASN A 182 -21.98 0.95 -1.04
C ASN A 182 -23.04 -0.13 -0.76
N GLU A 183 -22.86 -1.37 -1.22
CA GLU A 183 -23.81 -2.48 -0.88
C GLU A 183 -23.10 -3.82 -0.66
N GLY A 184 -23.49 -4.55 0.38
CA GLY A 184 -22.94 -5.86 0.73
C GLY A 184 -23.50 -7.02 -0.10
N ASP A 185 -22.83 -8.17 -0.03
CA ASP A 185 -23.22 -9.47 -0.59
C ASP A 185 -23.00 -9.68 -2.10
N PHE A 186 -22.16 -8.89 -2.78
CA PHE A 186 -21.79 -9.12 -4.18
C PHE A 186 -20.42 -9.80 -4.35
N LEU A 187 -20.27 -10.58 -5.42
CA LEU A 187 -19.00 -11.07 -5.96
C LEU A 187 -19.03 -10.90 -7.48
N LEU A 188 -18.03 -10.24 -8.06
CA LEU A 188 -17.85 -10.07 -9.50
C LEU A 188 -16.47 -10.58 -9.88
N SER A 189 -16.41 -11.72 -10.57
CA SER A 189 -15.18 -12.40 -10.96
C SER A 189 -14.97 -12.29 -12.47
N TYR A 190 -13.91 -11.59 -12.86
CA TYR A 190 -13.51 -11.42 -14.26
C TYR A 190 -12.52 -12.48 -14.69
N SER A 191 -12.68 -12.99 -15.90
CA SER A 191 -11.76 -13.99 -16.49
C SER A 191 -10.32 -13.52 -16.66
N THR A 192 -10.13 -12.22 -16.79
CA THR A 192 -8.83 -11.57 -16.91
C THR A 192 -8.90 -10.25 -16.16
N VAL A 193 -7.76 -9.75 -15.74
CA VAL A 193 -7.68 -8.48 -15.07
C VAL A 193 -8.08 -7.31 -16.00
N PRO A 194 -8.74 -6.25 -15.50
CA PRO A 194 -9.07 -5.08 -16.31
C PRO A 194 -7.93 -4.53 -17.18
N GLY A 195 -8.21 -4.23 -18.45
CA GLY A 195 -7.21 -3.81 -19.44
C GLY A 195 -6.69 -4.93 -20.35
N TYR A 196 -6.81 -6.21 -19.97
CA TYR A 196 -6.17 -7.30 -20.68
C TYR A 196 -7.14 -8.20 -21.48
N GLU A 197 -6.61 -8.89 -22.48
CA GLU A 197 -7.31 -9.89 -23.28
C GLU A 197 -7.58 -11.17 -22.45
N SER A 198 -8.64 -11.88 -22.81
CA SER A 198 -8.97 -13.20 -22.25
C SER A 198 -8.89 -14.25 -23.36
N TYR A 199 -8.23 -15.37 -23.10
CA TYR A 199 -7.96 -16.39 -24.12
C TYR A 199 -8.97 -17.53 -24.09
N ARG A 200 -9.20 -18.11 -25.27
CA ARG A 200 -10.18 -19.18 -25.45
C ARG A 200 -9.71 -20.17 -26.51
N ASN A 201 -9.80 -21.45 -26.19
CA ASN A 201 -9.48 -22.53 -27.11
C ASN A 201 -10.75 -22.92 -27.90
N PRO A 202 -10.69 -23.03 -29.25
CA PRO A 202 -11.83 -23.42 -30.07
C PRO A 202 -12.44 -24.79 -29.72
N ASP A 203 -11.64 -25.75 -29.27
CA ASP A 203 -12.05 -27.15 -29.02
C ASP A 203 -12.30 -27.46 -27.53
N ARG A 204 -11.82 -26.60 -26.61
CA ARG A 204 -11.82 -26.89 -25.16
C ARG A 204 -12.47 -25.80 -24.29
N GLY A 205 -12.97 -24.72 -24.86
CA GLY A 205 -13.49 -23.57 -24.09
C GLY A 205 -12.39 -22.65 -23.54
N SER A 206 -12.76 -21.74 -22.64
CA SER A 206 -11.82 -20.80 -22.01
C SER A 206 -11.14 -21.38 -20.78
N THR A 207 -9.87 -21.02 -20.60
CA THR A 207 -9.04 -21.44 -19.47
C THR A 207 -9.64 -21.01 -18.12
N PHE A 208 -10.23 -19.83 -18.05
CA PHE A 208 -10.89 -19.35 -16.84
C PHE A 208 -12.12 -20.20 -16.47
N ILE A 209 -13.05 -20.43 -17.41
CA ILE A 209 -14.26 -21.21 -17.13
C ILE A 209 -13.93 -22.69 -16.88
N TYR A 210 -12.94 -23.25 -17.57
CA TYR A 210 -12.44 -24.59 -17.28
C TYR A 210 -11.95 -24.71 -15.84
N ASN A 211 -11.02 -23.86 -15.41
CA ASN A 211 -10.47 -23.90 -14.07
C ASN A 211 -11.54 -23.59 -13.02
N LEU A 212 -12.39 -22.58 -13.25
CA LEU A 212 -13.51 -22.26 -12.35
C LEU A 212 -14.41 -23.47 -12.10
N THR A 213 -14.87 -24.13 -13.17
CA THR A 213 -15.75 -25.29 -13.05
C THR A 213 -15.03 -26.49 -12.43
N TRP A 214 -13.75 -26.69 -12.74
CA TRP A 214 -12.94 -27.77 -12.14
C TRP A 214 -12.76 -27.61 -10.63
N TYR A 215 -12.33 -26.42 -10.19
CA TYR A 215 -12.12 -26.15 -8.76
C TYR A 215 -13.44 -26.10 -7.99
N LEU A 216 -14.53 -25.59 -8.59
CA LEU A 216 -15.87 -25.69 -8.00
C LEU A 216 -16.27 -27.15 -7.78
N ARG A 217 -16.18 -28.02 -8.80
CA ARG A 217 -16.53 -29.45 -8.65
C ARG A 217 -15.71 -30.16 -7.58
N LYS A 218 -14.44 -29.79 -7.45
CA LYS A 218 -13.50 -30.46 -6.54
C LYS A 218 -13.57 -29.93 -5.10
N TYR A 219 -13.80 -28.64 -4.91
CA TYR A 219 -13.63 -27.97 -3.60
C TYR A 219 -14.89 -27.29 -3.06
N ALA A 220 -15.99 -27.19 -3.82
CA ALA A 220 -17.24 -26.54 -3.37
C ALA A 220 -17.80 -27.07 -2.03
N VAL A 221 -17.46 -28.29 -1.65
CA VAL A 221 -17.86 -28.93 -0.39
C VAL A 221 -17.00 -28.54 0.80
N ARG A 222 -15.73 -28.15 0.57
CA ARG A 222 -14.74 -27.97 1.65
C ARG A 222 -14.18 -26.55 1.75
N GLU A 223 -14.32 -25.75 0.71
CA GLU A 223 -13.75 -24.41 0.63
C GLU A 223 -14.81 -23.37 0.26
N ASP A 224 -14.65 -22.16 0.76
CA ASP A 224 -15.51 -21.04 0.34
C ASP A 224 -15.10 -20.53 -1.04
N ILE A 225 -16.03 -19.83 -1.69
CA ILE A 225 -15.84 -19.35 -3.07
C ILE A 225 -14.59 -18.48 -3.28
N LEU A 226 -14.12 -17.72 -2.28
CA LEU A 226 -12.93 -16.87 -2.44
C LEU A 226 -11.65 -17.71 -2.44
N HIS A 227 -11.59 -18.78 -1.63
CA HIS A 227 -10.49 -19.74 -1.69
C HIS A 227 -10.48 -20.51 -3.02
N ILE A 228 -11.65 -20.94 -3.48
CA ILE A 228 -11.81 -21.58 -4.79
C ILE A 228 -11.31 -20.64 -5.89
N LEU A 229 -11.69 -19.36 -5.87
CA LEU A 229 -11.23 -18.37 -6.85
C LEU A 229 -9.73 -18.08 -6.75
N THR A 230 -9.14 -18.13 -5.56
CA THR A 230 -7.68 -18.01 -5.41
C THR A 230 -6.95 -19.16 -6.10
N ARG A 231 -7.50 -20.39 -6.03
CA ARG A 231 -6.96 -21.53 -6.77
C ARG A 231 -7.13 -21.39 -8.28
N VAL A 232 -8.27 -20.88 -8.72
CA VAL A 232 -8.53 -20.56 -10.13
C VAL A 232 -7.51 -19.53 -10.61
N ASN A 233 -7.23 -18.48 -9.84
CA ASN A 233 -6.23 -17.46 -10.20
C ASN A 233 -4.84 -18.06 -10.40
N ASN A 234 -4.40 -18.90 -9.45
CA ASN A 234 -3.11 -19.56 -9.55
C ASN A 234 -3.02 -20.49 -10.77
N ALA A 235 -4.07 -21.26 -11.06
CA ALA A 235 -4.09 -22.18 -12.18
C ALA A 235 -4.08 -21.45 -13.54
N VAL A 236 -4.92 -20.42 -13.69
CA VAL A 236 -5.01 -19.61 -14.91
C VAL A 236 -3.70 -18.84 -15.16
N ALA A 237 -3.06 -18.30 -14.12
CA ALA A 237 -1.74 -17.64 -14.22
C ALA A 237 -0.60 -18.60 -14.57
N SER A 238 -0.75 -19.88 -14.26
CA SER A 238 0.26 -20.91 -14.55
C SER A 238 0.16 -21.43 -16.00
N GLU A 239 -0.98 -21.26 -16.67
CA GLU A 239 -1.14 -21.66 -18.08
C GLU A 239 -0.37 -20.73 -19.03
N HIS A 240 0.03 -21.25 -20.19
CA HIS A 240 0.72 -20.50 -21.24
C HIS A 240 -0.09 -20.57 -22.54
N HIS A 241 -0.40 -19.41 -23.13
CA HIS A 241 -1.10 -19.32 -24.41
C HIS A 241 -0.11 -18.96 -25.53
N THR A 242 -0.06 -19.75 -26.60
CA THR A 242 0.75 -19.48 -27.80
C THR A 242 -0.18 -19.07 -28.93
N LEU A 243 -0.12 -17.79 -29.32
CA LEU A 243 -0.88 -17.27 -30.45
C LEU A 243 0.00 -17.08 -31.69
N ASP A 244 1.31 -16.85 -31.52
CA ASP A 244 2.31 -16.66 -32.58
C ASP A 244 3.61 -17.42 -32.24
N ASN A 245 4.35 -17.88 -33.26
CA ASN A 245 5.55 -18.76 -33.14
C ASN A 245 6.73 -18.23 -32.28
N ASN A 246 6.63 -17.04 -31.68
CA ASN A 246 7.73 -16.41 -30.94
C ASN A 246 7.39 -15.90 -29.51
N HIS A 247 6.15 -15.94 -29.02
CA HIS A 247 5.81 -15.41 -27.69
C HIS A 247 4.76 -16.24 -26.93
N ALA A 248 5.00 -16.42 -25.62
CA ALA A 248 4.06 -17.07 -24.70
C ALA A 248 3.33 -16.01 -23.86
N TYR A 249 2.00 -16.06 -23.87
CA TYR A 249 1.14 -15.14 -23.14
C TYR A 249 0.57 -15.78 -21.87
N LYS A 250 0.24 -14.96 -20.88
CA LYS A 250 -0.34 -15.33 -19.57
C LYS A 250 -1.75 -14.78 -19.41
N GLN A 251 -2.51 -15.28 -18.45
CA GLN A 251 -3.83 -14.75 -18.08
C GLN A 251 -3.94 -14.79 -16.56
N CYS A 252 -4.52 -13.76 -15.92
CA CYS A 252 -4.83 -13.81 -14.49
C CYS A 252 -6.23 -13.25 -14.25
N PRO A 253 -7.17 -14.00 -13.65
CA PRO A 253 -8.48 -13.51 -13.26
C PRO A 253 -8.41 -12.54 -12.07
N ALA A 254 -9.33 -11.57 -12.00
CA ALA A 254 -9.42 -10.59 -10.90
C ALA A 254 -10.82 -10.59 -10.28
N PRO A 255 -11.02 -11.27 -9.13
CA PRO A 255 -12.28 -11.18 -8.40
C PRO A 255 -12.37 -9.89 -7.56
N LEU A 256 -13.49 -9.20 -7.65
CA LEU A 256 -13.91 -8.15 -6.71
C LEU A 256 -15.12 -8.61 -5.91
N TYR A 257 -15.23 -8.23 -4.64
CA TYR A 257 -16.34 -8.66 -3.80
C TYR A 257 -16.65 -7.68 -2.66
N SER A 258 -17.90 -7.72 -2.22
CA SER A 258 -18.44 -7.09 -1.00
C SER A 258 -19.20 -8.11 -0.13
N LEU A 259 -18.92 -9.41 -0.30
CA LEU A 259 -19.46 -10.49 0.53
C LEU A 259 -19.18 -10.24 2.01
N ARG A 260 -20.19 -10.44 2.86
CA ARG A 260 -20.15 -10.18 4.32
C ARG A 260 -19.99 -11.45 5.16
N LYS A 261 -20.12 -12.63 4.54
CA LYS A 261 -19.99 -13.96 5.14
C LYS A 261 -19.35 -14.93 4.15
N LYS A 262 -18.91 -16.10 4.61
CA LYS A 262 -18.36 -17.14 3.72
C LYS A 262 -19.49 -17.81 2.91
N VAL A 263 -19.23 -18.11 1.62
CA VAL A 263 -20.15 -18.83 0.74
C VAL A 263 -19.60 -20.22 0.46
N PHE A 264 -20.28 -21.26 0.95
CA PHE A 264 -19.98 -22.66 0.64
C PHE A 264 -21.13 -23.25 -0.18
N PHE A 265 -20.83 -23.92 -1.30
CA PHE A 265 -21.88 -24.46 -2.17
C PHE A 265 -22.22 -25.93 -1.90
N GLY A 266 -21.41 -26.65 -1.12
CA GLY A 266 -21.55 -28.10 -0.96
C GLY A 266 -22.37 -28.57 0.24
N THR A 267 -23.02 -27.66 0.97
CA THR A 267 -24.06 -28.00 1.96
C THR A 267 -25.17 -28.82 1.29
N GLY A 268 -25.33 -30.08 1.68
CA GLY A 268 -26.33 -31.00 1.09
C GLY A 268 -25.98 -31.60 -0.28
N VAL A 269 -24.72 -31.52 -0.74
CA VAL A 269 -24.22 -32.17 -1.97
C VAL A 269 -23.35 -33.37 -1.59
N SER A 270 -23.69 -34.58 -2.06
CA SER A 270 -22.88 -35.77 -1.78
C SER A 270 -21.57 -35.76 -2.58
N SER A 271 -20.46 -36.28 -2.03
CA SER A 271 -19.19 -36.36 -2.75
C SER A 271 -19.26 -37.22 -4.02
N SER A 272 -20.25 -38.12 -4.11
CA SER A 272 -20.52 -38.96 -5.27
C SER A 272 -21.29 -38.25 -6.39
N THR A 273 -21.91 -37.09 -6.13
CA THR A 273 -22.70 -36.31 -7.12
C THR A 273 -21.88 -35.90 -8.34
N PHE A 274 -20.55 -35.72 -8.19
CA PHE A 274 -19.65 -35.33 -9.27
C PHE A 274 -18.91 -36.50 -9.94
N GLY A 275 -19.19 -37.76 -9.56
CA GLY A 275 -18.63 -38.94 -10.23
C GLY A 275 -17.09 -38.95 -10.33
N ILE A 276 -16.38 -38.49 -9.29
CA ILE A 276 -14.92 -38.34 -9.31
C ILE A 276 -14.22 -39.62 -8.82
N GLU A 277 -14.60 -40.80 -9.32
CA GLU A 277 -13.78 -42.02 -9.23
C GLU A 277 -14.09 -42.89 -10.44
N SER A 278 -13.30 -42.76 -11.52
CA SER A 278 -13.03 -43.80 -12.55
C SER A 278 -12.65 -43.28 -13.94
N ARG A 279 -12.74 -41.97 -14.24
CA ARG A 279 -12.28 -41.43 -15.54
C ARG A 279 -11.09 -40.47 -15.51
N PHE A 280 -10.64 -40.03 -14.32
CA PHE A 280 -9.55 -39.05 -14.17
C PHE A 280 -8.20 -39.65 -13.76
N ALA A 281 -8.07 -40.98 -13.72
CA ALA A 281 -6.78 -41.63 -13.48
C ALA A 281 -5.86 -41.66 -14.73
N ALA A 282 -6.30 -41.11 -15.87
CA ALA A 282 -5.59 -41.19 -17.14
C ALA A 282 -4.95 -39.87 -17.62
N GLU A 283 -5.19 -38.74 -16.95
CA GLU A 283 -4.51 -37.48 -17.27
C GLU A 283 -3.61 -37.08 -16.10
N THR A 284 -2.33 -37.39 -16.25
CA THR A 284 -1.26 -36.96 -15.35
C THR A 284 -1.23 -35.45 -15.22
N THR A 285 -1.05 -34.99 -13.98
CA THR A 285 -0.57 -33.66 -13.58
C THR A 285 0.48 -33.13 -14.57
N PRO A 286 0.48 -31.84 -14.94
CA PRO A 286 1.52 -31.30 -15.82
C PRO A 286 2.87 -31.39 -15.10
N GLN A 287 3.74 -32.30 -15.55
CA GLN A 287 5.14 -32.36 -15.13
C GLN A 287 5.90 -31.22 -15.80
N VAL A 288 6.60 -30.44 -14.98
CA VAL A 288 7.62 -29.48 -15.41
C VAL A 288 8.74 -30.26 -16.09
N ALA A 289 8.94 -30.07 -17.39
CA ALA A 289 10.03 -30.70 -18.13
C ALA A 289 11.34 -29.91 -17.92
N GLU A 290 12.14 -30.30 -16.93
CA GLU A 290 13.58 -30.04 -16.90
C GLU A 290 14.28 -30.98 -17.89
N ALA A 291 14.49 -30.53 -19.13
CA ALA A 291 15.56 -31.01 -20.03
C ALA A 291 15.45 -30.34 -21.40
N ASP A 292 16.16 -29.23 -21.65
CA ASP A 292 16.82 -28.98 -22.95
C ASP A 292 17.76 -27.74 -23.00
N VAL A 293 18.43 -27.39 -21.90
CA VAL A 293 19.37 -26.23 -21.87
C VAL A 293 20.79 -26.61 -22.30
N ALA A 294 21.09 -27.90 -22.51
CA ALA A 294 22.45 -28.37 -22.81
C ALA A 294 22.82 -28.44 -24.31
N SER A 295 21.88 -28.29 -25.25
CA SER A 295 22.18 -28.45 -26.70
C SER A 295 22.32 -27.14 -27.50
N LYS A 296 21.98 -25.98 -26.92
CA LYS A 296 22.02 -24.68 -27.63
C LYS A 296 23.23 -23.80 -27.32
N THR A 297 24.03 -24.13 -26.32
CA THR A 297 25.23 -23.36 -25.95
C THR A 297 26.45 -23.68 -26.85
N ALA A 298 26.45 -24.80 -27.57
CA ALA A 298 27.55 -25.20 -28.46
C ALA A 298 27.49 -24.58 -29.89
N ALA A 299 26.44 -23.83 -30.23
CA ALA A 299 26.26 -23.25 -31.58
C ALA A 299 26.60 -21.76 -31.68
N ILE A 300 26.83 -21.08 -30.54
CA ILE A 300 27.11 -19.64 -30.50
C ILE A 300 28.61 -19.33 -30.43
N GLU A 301 29.43 -20.23 -29.87
CA GLU A 301 30.90 -20.09 -29.86
C GLU A 301 31.57 -20.40 -31.21
N LYS A 302 30.83 -20.95 -32.19
CA LYS A 302 31.36 -21.23 -33.54
C LYS A 302 31.17 -20.09 -34.56
N LYS A 303 30.53 -18.98 -34.17
CA LYS A 303 30.23 -17.83 -35.07
C LYS A 303 30.91 -16.51 -34.71
N MET A 304 31.70 -16.45 -33.62
CA MET A 304 32.50 -15.26 -33.26
C MET A 304 34.01 -15.43 -33.46
N GLY A 305 34.42 -16.35 -34.34
CA GLY A 305 35.83 -16.70 -34.58
C GLY A 305 36.32 -16.52 -36.00
N GLN A 306 35.76 -15.60 -36.81
CA GLN A 306 36.32 -15.26 -38.13
C GLN A 306 35.99 -13.81 -38.51
N ARG A 307 36.93 -12.88 -38.24
CA ARG A 307 37.25 -11.69 -39.07
C ARG A 307 38.31 -10.84 -38.36
N GLN A 308 39.58 -11.16 -38.58
CA GLN A 308 40.65 -10.18 -38.61
C GLN A 308 41.35 -10.30 -39.96
N GLY A 309 41.62 -9.18 -40.63
CA GLY A 309 42.50 -9.18 -41.80
C GLY A 309 42.33 -8.05 -42.83
N SER A 310 42.80 -6.85 -42.47
CA SER A 310 43.74 -6.04 -43.28
C SER A 310 43.29 -5.03 -44.36
N THR A 311 43.93 -3.85 -44.27
CA THR A 311 44.22 -2.79 -45.30
C THR A 311 43.05 -1.93 -45.80
N GLY A 312 43.09 -0.62 -46.01
CA GLY A 312 44.11 0.44 -45.96
C GLY A 312 43.71 1.59 -46.93
N SER A 313 44.08 2.85 -46.63
CA SER A 313 44.20 4.02 -47.55
C SER A 313 43.10 5.12 -47.61
N GLN A 314 43.43 6.26 -46.97
CA GLN A 314 43.50 7.69 -47.41
C GLN A 314 42.47 8.45 -48.30
N CYS A 315 42.41 9.76 -47.97
CA CYS A 315 42.02 10.99 -48.73
C CYS A 315 40.51 11.31 -48.87
N SER A 316 39.99 12.56 -48.84
CA SER A 316 40.43 13.94 -48.54
C SER A 316 39.23 14.90 -48.82
N ARG A 317 39.14 16.07 -48.13
CA ARG A 317 38.62 17.44 -48.49
C ARG A 317 37.51 17.60 -49.58
N SER A 318 36.54 18.53 -49.57
CA SER A 318 36.40 19.94 -49.10
C SER A 318 34.93 20.40 -49.39
N GLU A 319 34.26 21.12 -48.49
CA GLU A 319 33.87 22.57 -48.54
C GLU A 319 32.61 22.99 -49.37
N ASN A 320 31.73 23.71 -48.65
CA ASN A 320 30.88 24.88 -48.98
C ASN A 320 29.75 24.79 -50.04
N GLU A 321 28.52 25.13 -49.63
CA GLU A 321 27.90 26.45 -49.90
C GLU A 321 26.53 26.62 -49.19
N GLU A 322 26.29 27.85 -48.72
CA GLU A 322 25.09 28.39 -48.05
C GLU A 322 23.93 28.63 -49.03
N LEU A 323 22.68 28.59 -48.53
CA LEU A 323 21.61 29.62 -48.71
C LEU A 323 20.20 29.04 -48.42
N GLU A 324 19.61 29.46 -47.29
CA GLU A 324 18.16 29.58 -47.05
C GLU A 324 17.68 30.95 -47.63
N PRO A 325 16.38 31.25 -47.91
CA PRO A 325 15.20 30.76 -47.17
C PRO A 325 13.84 30.60 -47.94
N LEU A 326 12.87 30.02 -47.22
CA LEU A 326 11.40 30.23 -47.27
C LEU A 326 10.56 29.71 -48.47
N ALA A 327 9.89 28.57 -48.19
CA ALA A 327 8.44 28.48 -47.98
C ALA A 327 7.63 27.52 -48.88
N LEU A 328 6.95 26.62 -48.15
CA LEU A 328 5.58 26.13 -48.34
C LEU A 328 5.35 24.86 -49.18
N ASP A 329 4.74 23.89 -48.48
CA ASP A 329 4.07 22.68 -48.95
C ASP A 329 4.91 21.55 -49.56
N GLN A 330 5.43 20.68 -48.67
CA GLN A 330 5.08 19.25 -48.61
C GLN A 330 6.14 18.48 -47.80
N LEU A 331 6.01 18.49 -46.46
CA LEU A 331 6.59 17.48 -45.53
C LEU A 331 6.04 17.76 -44.11
N LYS A 332 4.80 17.32 -43.86
CA LYS A 332 4.20 17.21 -42.52
C LYS A 332 3.84 15.76 -42.21
N ILE A 333 4.81 14.85 -42.27
CA ILE A 333 4.68 13.50 -41.67
C ILE A 333 6.08 13.08 -41.21
N GLY A 334 6.43 13.38 -39.95
CA GLY A 334 7.72 12.95 -39.40
C GLY A 334 8.29 13.81 -38.27
N MET A 335 7.49 14.08 -37.23
CA MET A 335 7.94 14.31 -35.84
C MET A 335 6.72 14.68 -34.99
N ALA A 336 5.92 13.66 -34.68
CA ALA A 336 5.02 13.68 -33.54
C ALA A 336 5.30 12.39 -32.78
N ARG A 337 6.37 12.39 -31.98
CA ARG A 337 6.50 11.44 -30.88
C ARG A 337 5.31 11.74 -29.96
N ARG A 338 4.23 10.97 -30.12
CA ARG A 338 3.11 10.98 -29.18
C ARG A 338 3.63 10.36 -27.90
N TYR A 339 3.87 11.24 -26.94
CA TYR A 339 3.97 10.95 -25.52
C TYR A 339 2.72 10.17 -25.12
N SER A 340 2.87 8.87 -24.85
CA SER A 340 1.90 8.10 -24.10
C SER A 340 2.23 8.29 -22.62
N CYS A 341 1.41 9.08 -21.92
CA CYS A 341 1.43 9.23 -20.48
C CYS A 341 1.46 7.85 -19.81
N LEU A 342 2.45 7.66 -18.96
CA LEU A 342 2.63 6.49 -18.12
C LEU A 342 1.72 6.59 -16.90
N ASP A 343 1.15 5.43 -16.55
CA ASP A 343 0.39 5.15 -15.34
C ASP A 343 1.13 5.62 -14.07
N THR A 344 0.43 6.32 -13.18
CA THR A 344 0.87 6.68 -11.82
C THR A 344 0.02 5.91 -10.81
N SER A 345 0.55 4.81 -10.25
CA SER A 345 -0.12 4.07 -9.19
C SER A 345 0.33 4.58 -7.83
N ILE A 346 -0.52 5.39 -7.21
CA ILE A 346 -0.39 5.80 -5.82
C ILE A 346 -0.30 4.56 -4.90
N SER A 347 0.84 4.27 -4.30
CA SER A 347 0.91 3.39 -3.13
C SER A 347 0.14 4.01 -1.97
N CYS A 348 -1.11 3.60 -1.83
CA CYS A 348 -1.85 3.83 -0.60
C CYS A 348 -1.70 2.58 0.27
N ARG A 349 -0.86 2.65 1.31
CA ARG A 349 -0.75 1.56 2.30
C ARG A 349 -2.15 1.28 2.89
N SER A 350 -2.45 0.00 3.15
CA SER A 350 -3.79 -0.44 3.56
C SER A 350 -4.31 0.35 4.76
N ALA A 351 -5.53 0.86 4.62
CA ALA A 351 -6.19 1.58 5.71
C ALA A 351 -6.79 0.58 6.71
N VAL A 352 -6.46 0.74 7.99
CA VAL A 352 -6.98 -0.03 9.11
C VAL A 352 -7.92 0.82 9.95
N LEU A 353 -8.92 0.17 10.54
CA LEU A 353 -9.85 0.82 11.44
C LEU A 353 -9.30 0.74 12.87
N CYS A 354 -9.03 1.89 13.46
CA CYS A 354 -8.49 2.00 14.81
C CYS A 354 -9.47 2.73 15.72
N GLU A 355 -9.57 2.28 16.97
CA GLU A 355 -10.20 3.03 18.04
C GLU A 355 -9.12 3.80 18.82
N VAL A 356 -9.24 5.11 18.88
CA VAL A 356 -8.31 6.01 19.58
C VAL A 356 -9.02 6.59 20.80
N LYS A 357 -8.46 6.34 21.98
CA LYS A 357 -8.93 6.91 23.24
C LYS A 357 -7.95 7.98 23.70
N VAL A 358 -8.44 9.17 23.96
CA VAL A 358 -7.64 10.31 24.42
C VAL A 358 -8.12 10.71 25.80
N THR A 359 -7.23 10.64 26.79
CA THR A 359 -7.54 11.02 28.17
C THR A 359 -6.92 12.37 28.49
N THR A 360 -7.76 13.31 28.92
CA THR A 360 -7.32 14.62 29.42
C THR A 360 -7.11 14.53 30.92
N GLY A 361 -6.03 15.11 31.43
CA GLY A 361 -5.70 14.99 32.85
C GLY A 361 -6.73 15.65 33.76
N ASP A 362 -6.82 15.15 35.00
CA ASP A 362 -7.68 15.71 36.03
C ASP A 362 -6.99 16.84 36.81
N VAL A 363 -6.58 17.89 36.10
CA VAL A 363 -5.99 19.10 36.69
C VAL A 363 -6.79 20.35 36.30
N PRO A 364 -6.80 21.41 37.13
CA PRO A 364 -7.51 22.64 36.78
C PRO A 364 -7.07 23.20 35.42
N GLU A 365 -8.02 23.61 34.58
CA GLU A 365 -7.78 24.17 33.24
C GLU A 365 -7.05 23.22 32.28
N ALA A 366 -7.17 21.91 32.50
CA ALA A 366 -6.59 20.90 31.61
C ALA A 366 -7.18 20.90 30.19
N GLU A 367 -8.35 21.51 29.98
CA GLU A 367 -9.09 21.38 28.73
C GLU A 367 -8.59 22.31 27.63
N THR A 368 -8.80 21.91 26.37
CA THR A 368 -8.45 22.72 25.20
C THR A 368 -9.60 22.82 24.20
N ASP A 369 -9.65 23.94 23.48
CA ASP A 369 -10.49 24.18 22.30
C ASP A 369 -9.66 24.26 21.00
N ALA A 370 -8.34 24.07 21.11
CA ALA A 370 -7.40 24.07 20.00
C ALA A 370 -7.57 22.82 19.11
N ALA A 371 -7.11 22.90 17.87
CA ALA A 371 -7.06 21.73 17.00
C ALA A 371 -5.91 20.82 17.45
N VAL A 372 -6.17 19.53 17.62
CA VAL A 372 -5.19 18.54 18.04
C VAL A 372 -4.92 17.59 16.90
N TYR A 373 -3.65 17.34 16.60
CA TYR A 373 -3.23 16.42 15.55
C TYR A 373 -2.38 15.31 16.13
N ILE A 374 -2.49 14.12 15.54
CA ILE A 374 -1.63 12.98 15.84
C ILE A 374 -0.91 12.49 14.58
N THR A 375 0.32 12.04 14.73
CA THR A 375 1.09 11.36 13.67
C THR A 375 1.71 10.10 14.24
N LEU A 376 1.44 8.94 13.61
CA LEU A 376 1.97 7.66 14.05
C LEU A 376 3.21 7.28 13.27
N PHE A 377 4.23 6.81 13.97
CA PHE A 377 5.47 6.31 13.41
C PHE A 377 5.63 4.85 13.79
N GLY A 378 5.81 3.98 12.80
CA GLY A 378 6.10 2.57 13.03
C GLY A 378 6.87 1.95 11.88
N ILE A 379 7.08 0.63 11.93
CA ILE A 379 8.05 -0.04 11.03
C ILE A 379 7.63 0.05 9.56
N LYS A 380 6.31 0.08 9.30
CA LYS A 380 5.79 0.20 7.94
C LYS A 380 5.93 1.63 7.43
N GLY A 381 6.13 2.62 8.32
CA GLY A 381 6.50 4.02 8.07
C GLY A 381 5.65 4.99 8.90
N THR A 382 5.29 6.14 8.31
CA THR A 382 4.67 7.26 9.05
C THR A 382 3.32 7.62 8.46
N THR A 383 2.31 7.87 9.31
CA THR A 383 1.02 8.40 8.84
C THR A 383 1.15 9.88 8.49
N LEU A 384 0.19 10.42 7.77
CA LEU A 384 0.02 11.88 7.74
C LEU A 384 -0.45 12.39 9.11
N PRO A 385 -0.32 13.70 9.41
CA PRO A 385 -0.98 14.31 10.55
C PRO A 385 -2.50 14.11 10.44
N ILE A 386 -3.10 13.53 11.47
CA ILE A 386 -4.54 13.27 11.57
C ILE A 386 -5.12 14.24 12.60
N GLU A 387 -6.00 15.13 12.15
CA GLU A 387 -6.75 16.00 13.06
C GLU A 387 -7.76 15.17 13.87
N LEU A 388 -7.69 15.29 15.18
CA LEU A 388 -8.67 14.76 16.10
C LEU A 388 -9.81 15.77 16.23
N GLN A 389 -11.00 15.42 15.73
CA GLN A 389 -12.21 16.24 15.62
C GLN A 389 -12.22 17.50 16.53
N LYS A 390 -12.05 18.67 15.92
CA LYS A 390 -12.00 19.99 16.58
C LYS A 390 -13.15 20.19 17.58
N GLY A 391 -12.80 20.60 18.79
CA GLY A 391 -13.77 20.93 19.85
C GLY A 391 -14.45 19.73 20.51
N ARG A 392 -14.06 18.48 20.19
CA ARG A 392 -14.56 17.27 20.84
C ARG A 392 -13.50 16.61 21.72
N VAL A 393 -12.24 16.63 21.29
CA VAL A 393 -11.13 16.04 22.05
C VAL A 393 -10.53 17.06 22.99
N GLY A 394 -10.26 16.65 24.22
CA GLY A 394 -9.60 17.54 25.18
C GLY A 394 -10.55 18.48 25.90
N SER A 395 -11.86 18.36 25.68
CA SER A 395 -12.85 19.34 26.13
C SER A 395 -13.38 19.11 27.55
N THR A 396 -13.10 17.95 28.13
CA THR A 396 -13.55 17.57 29.48
C THR A 396 -12.36 17.19 30.34
N ARG A 397 -12.12 17.96 31.42
CA ARG A 397 -11.12 17.62 32.44
C ARG A 397 -11.39 16.23 33.04
N GLY A 398 -10.34 15.40 33.13
CA GLY A 398 -10.46 13.99 33.56
C GLY A 398 -11.29 13.11 32.62
N GLY A 399 -11.75 13.64 31.48
CA GLY A 399 -12.56 12.94 30.50
C GLY A 399 -11.71 12.08 29.57
N THR A 400 -12.34 11.04 29.03
CA THR A 400 -11.75 10.21 27.96
C THR A 400 -12.66 10.23 26.74
N ASP A 401 -12.11 10.73 25.64
CA ASP A 401 -12.77 10.80 24.34
C ASP A 401 -12.40 9.58 23.51
N THR A 402 -13.39 8.91 22.91
CA THR A 402 -13.18 7.73 22.05
C THR A 402 -13.56 8.05 20.61
N LEU A 403 -12.63 7.84 19.69
CA LEU A 403 -12.77 8.09 18.26
C LEU A 403 -12.52 6.81 17.46
N LYS A 404 -13.31 6.57 16.42
CA LYS A 404 -13.04 5.50 15.45
C LYS A 404 -12.53 6.14 14.17
N LEU A 405 -11.27 5.85 13.84
CA LEU A 405 -10.55 6.50 12.74
C LEU A 405 -10.04 5.43 11.77
N GLN A 406 -10.25 5.67 10.49
CA GLN A 406 -9.61 4.90 9.43
C GLN A 406 -8.26 5.55 9.13
N MET A 407 -7.17 4.85 9.41
CA MET A 407 -5.81 5.37 9.29
C MET A 407 -4.90 4.38 8.55
N GLN A 408 -3.78 4.87 8.05
CA GLN A 408 -2.80 4.05 7.37
C GLN A 408 -2.17 3.04 8.35
N ASP A 409 -2.03 1.76 7.97
CA ASP A 409 -1.37 0.78 8.83
C ASP A 409 0.14 1.02 8.89
N VAL A 410 0.61 1.55 10.02
CA VAL A 410 2.02 1.74 10.32
C VAL A 410 2.57 0.73 11.33
N SER A 411 1.81 -0.31 11.66
CA SER A 411 2.08 -1.19 12.81
C SER A 411 3.37 -2.02 12.67
N PRO A 412 4.08 -2.32 13.79
CA PRO A 412 3.82 -1.84 15.14
C PRO A 412 4.23 -0.38 15.27
N VAL A 413 3.39 0.39 15.96
CA VAL A 413 3.64 1.80 16.24
C VAL A 413 4.76 1.88 17.27
N LYS A 414 5.83 2.62 16.96
CA LYS A 414 6.99 2.84 17.84
C LYS A 414 6.89 4.17 18.59
N LYS A 415 6.27 5.18 17.97
CA LYS A 415 6.15 6.54 18.50
C LYS A 415 4.88 7.21 17.98
N LEU A 416 4.34 8.11 18.80
CA LEU A 416 3.24 9.00 18.46
C LEU A 416 3.73 10.45 18.61
N ARG A 417 3.56 11.27 17.57
CA ARG A 417 3.64 12.73 17.72
C ARG A 417 2.26 13.28 17.98
N VAL A 418 2.14 14.12 18.99
CA VAL A 418 0.93 14.89 19.28
C VAL A 418 1.27 16.36 19.13
N SER A 419 0.46 17.10 18.39
CA SER A 419 0.60 18.55 18.25
C SER A 419 -0.71 19.27 18.49
N VAL A 420 -0.62 20.42 19.14
CA VAL A 420 -1.72 21.34 19.40
C VAL A 420 -1.49 22.57 18.54
N ASP A 421 -2.43 22.85 17.65
CA ASP A 421 -2.45 24.09 16.88
C ASP A 421 -3.32 25.12 17.61
N PRO A 422 -2.72 26.17 18.21
CA PRO A 422 -3.44 27.16 18.99
C PRO A 422 -4.48 27.94 18.17
N GLY A 423 -4.30 28.11 16.85
CA GLY A 423 -5.22 28.88 15.99
C GLY A 423 -5.73 30.19 16.64
N ASP A 424 -7.04 30.44 16.51
CA ASP A 424 -7.78 31.50 17.24
C ASP A 424 -8.41 31.00 18.56
N GLY A 425 -8.02 29.80 19.03
CA GLY A 425 -8.57 29.17 20.24
C GLY A 425 -8.29 30.00 21.49
N LYS A 426 -9.21 30.00 22.45
CA LYS A 426 -9.04 30.72 23.73
C LYS A 426 -8.33 29.88 24.78
N LYS A 427 -8.40 28.55 24.67
CA LYS A 427 -7.75 27.57 25.55
C LYS A 427 -6.69 26.79 24.77
N THR A 428 -5.57 27.44 24.51
CA THR A 428 -4.46 26.88 23.75
C THR A 428 -3.55 25.95 24.55
N LEU A 429 -3.76 25.81 25.87
CA LEU A 429 -3.05 24.88 26.74
C LEU A 429 -3.90 23.64 26.97
N TRP A 430 -3.28 22.47 26.94
CA TRP A 430 -3.94 21.18 27.14
C TRP A 430 -3.07 20.28 28.02
N PHE A 431 -3.65 19.68 29.06
CA PHE A 431 -2.95 18.63 29.81
C PHE A 431 -3.33 17.26 29.26
N LEU A 432 -2.42 16.68 28.47
CA LEU A 432 -2.60 15.33 27.95
C LEU A 432 -2.08 14.31 28.96
N ASP A 433 -2.97 13.43 29.43
CA ASP A 433 -2.61 12.32 30.30
C ASP A 433 -2.05 11.17 29.48
N LYS A 434 -2.91 10.53 28.67
CA LYS A 434 -2.54 9.41 27.80
C LYS A 434 -3.39 9.31 26.53
N ILE A 435 -2.85 8.62 25.53
CA ILE A 435 -3.56 8.18 24.33
C ILE A 435 -3.42 6.67 24.19
N GLU A 436 -4.51 5.97 23.93
CA GLU A 436 -4.55 4.53 23.68
C GLU A 436 -5.11 4.27 22.28
N ILE A 437 -4.41 3.44 21.50
CA ILE A 437 -4.79 3.11 20.13
C ILE A 437 -5.00 1.61 20.03
N TRP A 438 -6.21 1.21 19.66
CA TRP A 438 -6.59 -0.17 19.43
C TRP A 438 -6.78 -0.41 17.93
N ASN A 439 -5.85 -1.14 17.31
CA ASN A 439 -5.99 -1.57 15.92
C ASN A 439 -6.98 -2.75 15.87
N MET A 440 -8.18 -2.51 15.33
CA MET A 440 -9.24 -3.51 15.30
C MET A 440 -8.99 -4.63 14.29
N SER A 441 -8.06 -4.46 13.36
CA SER A 441 -7.70 -5.47 12.36
C SER A 441 -6.67 -6.47 12.88
N THR A 442 -5.71 -6.02 13.70
CA THR A 442 -4.65 -6.85 14.27
C THR A 442 -4.90 -7.25 15.73
N PHE A 443 -5.92 -6.66 16.37
CA PHE A 443 -6.19 -6.76 17.81
C PHE A 443 -4.98 -6.36 18.68
N THR A 444 -4.22 -5.38 18.21
CA THR A 444 -3.06 -4.83 18.93
C THR A 444 -3.42 -3.50 19.58
N GLU A 445 -3.12 -3.38 20.88
CA GLU A 445 -3.28 -2.16 21.67
C GLU A 445 -1.91 -1.52 21.91
N THR A 446 -1.84 -0.21 21.77
CA THR A 446 -0.63 0.57 22.08
C THR A 446 -1.02 1.79 22.89
N ALA A 447 -0.34 2.01 24.02
CA ALA A 447 -0.57 3.15 24.89
C ALA A 447 0.57 4.16 24.81
N PHE A 448 0.26 5.43 25.04
CA PHE A 448 1.20 6.55 24.98
C PHE A 448 0.92 7.46 26.19
N TYR A 449 1.87 7.58 27.11
CA TYR A 449 1.73 8.36 28.34
C TYR A 449 2.56 9.65 28.24
N HIS A 450 1.90 10.80 28.39
CA HIS A 450 2.56 12.11 28.37
C HIS A 450 2.61 12.76 29.76
N GLU A 451 1.45 12.83 30.42
CA GLU A 451 1.28 13.39 31.77
C GLU A 451 1.82 14.82 31.94
N ASP A 452 1.72 15.66 30.89
CA ASP A 452 2.22 17.03 30.91
C ASP A 452 1.42 17.98 29.98
N TRP A 453 1.73 19.28 30.08
CA TRP A 453 1.10 20.37 29.36
C TRP A 453 1.65 20.54 27.93
N LEU A 454 0.73 20.57 26.96
CA LEU A 454 0.97 20.95 25.58
C LEU A 454 0.33 22.30 25.26
N GLY A 455 0.90 23.03 24.31
CA GLY A 455 0.34 24.27 23.78
C GLY A 455 1.14 25.54 24.10
N THR A 456 0.50 26.69 23.96
CA THR A 456 1.11 28.02 24.13
C THR A 456 0.64 28.72 25.40
N GLY A 457 1.52 29.48 26.05
CA GLY A 457 1.16 30.36 27.18
C GLY A 457 1.69 29.92 28.55
N LYS A 458 2.39 28.78 28.63
CA LYS A 458 3.06 28.30 29.84
C LYS A 458 4.55 28.06 29.60
N GLU A 459 5.39 28.51 30.53
CA GLU A 459 6.84 28.29 30.44
C GLU A 459 7.17 26.80 30.41
N GLY A 460 7.93 26.37 29.41
CA GLY A 460 8.32 24.97 29.21
C GLY A 460 7.33 24.12 28.42
N ALA A 461 6.07 24.55 28.25
CA ALA A 461 5.10 23.84 27.43
C ALA A 461 5.47 23.93 25.94
N LYS A 462 5.33 22.81 25.22
CA LYS A 462 5.59 22.72 23.79
C LYS A 462 4.27 22.57 23.04
N THR A 463 4.19 23.13 21.84
CA THR A 463 3.02 22.93 20.96
C THR A 463 2.99 21.53 20.34
N TRP A 464 4.05 20.73 20.48
CA TRP A 464 4.07 19.33 20.07
C TRP A 464 5.04 18.51 20.93
N VAL A 465 4.79 17.20 20.99
CA VAL A 465 5.62 16.23 21.69
C VAL A 465 5.64 14.88 20.96
N ASP A 466 6.78 14.21 21.06
CA ASP A 466 6.96 12.82 20.67
C ASP A 466 6.87 11.90 21.89
N ILE A 467 5.92 10.97 21.86
CA ILE A 467 5.63 10.03 22.95
C ILE A 467 5.98 8.61 22.47
N PRO A 468 6.83 7.86 23.19
CA PRO A 468 7.16 6.50 22.80
C PRO A 468 5.95 5.59 23.02
N ALA A 469 5.75 4.65 22.11
CA ALA A 469 4.81 3.56 22.33
C ALA A 469 5.19 2.83 23.62
N THR A 470 4.18 2.59 24.45
CA THR A 470 4.31 1.84 25.69
C THR A 470 3.58 0.53 25.51
N GLU A 471 4.35 -0.55 25.51
CA GLU A 471 3.81 -1.90 25.55
C GLU A 471 4.12 -2.48 26.93
N ARG A 472 3.07 -2.89 27.66
CA ARG A 472 3.21 -3.56 28.97
C ARG A 472 4.02 -2.74 29.98
N ASN A 473 3.76 -1.44 30.06
CA ASN A 473 4.45 -0.47 30.93
C ASN A 473 5.96 -0.30 30.64
N ARG A 474 6.44 -0.74 29.47
CA ARG A 474 7.79 -0.45 28.98
C ARG A 474 7.71 0.45 27.75
N LYS A 475 8.51 1.51 27.75
CA LYS A 475 8.67 2.39 26.59
C LYS A 475 9.49 1.65 25.54
N LEU A 476 8.99 1.58 24.31
CA LEU A 476 9.68 0.92 23.19
C LEU A 476 10.88 1.72 22.68
N LEU A 477 10.88 3.03 22.92
CA LEU A 477 11.99 3.93 22.58
C LEU A 477 12.42 4.72 23.81
N GLU A 478 13.73 4.87 23.98
CA GLU A 478 14.33 5.69 25.01
C GLU A 478 14.76 7.05 24.45
N GLY A 479 14.77 8.07 25.31
CA GLY A 479 15.33 9.38 25.00
C GLY A 479 16.86 9.32 25.04
N ILE A 480 17.50 9.61 23.92
CA ILE A 480 18.95 9.61 23.77
C ILE A 480 19.46 11.01 23.43
N THR A 481 20.79 11.12 23.33
CA THR A 481 21.47 12.37 22.96
C THR A 481 22.06 12.24 21.57
N TYR A 482 21.69 13.18 20.68
CA TYR A 482 22.31 13.35 19.38
C TYR A 482 23.24 14.55 19.39
N LYS A 483 24.45 14.37 18.85
CA LYS A 483 25.43 15.43 18.66
C LYS A 483 25.62 15.70 17.18
N ILE A 484 25.24 16.90 16.74
CA ILE A 484 25.26 17.33 15.34
C ILE A 484 26.46 18.24 15.12
N THR A 485 27.35 17.84 14.24
CA THR A 485 28.53 18.62 13.82
C THR A 485 28.29 19.16 12.42
N VAL A 486 28.26 20.47 12.26
CA VAL A 486 28.03 21.15 10.98
C VAL A 486 29.33 21.78 10.52
N LYS A 487 29.72 21.53 9.27
CA LYS A 487 30.90 22.13 8.65
C LYS A 487 30.49 23.08 7.53
N THR A 488 30.74 24.36 7.73
CA THR A 488 30.64 25.37 6.67
C THR A 488 31.88 25.31 5.78
N SER A 489 31.69 25.44 4.46
CA SER A 489 32.77 25.43 3.50
C SER A 489 33.75 26.60 3.68
N ASN A 490 34.97 26.45 3.16
CA ASN A 490 35.97 27.52 3.18
C ASN A 490 35.98 28.35 1.87
N VAL A 491 34.90 28.30 1.09
CA VAL A 491 34.76 29.12 -0.13
C VAL A 491 34.40 30.56 0.23
N ASN A 492 34.59 31.50 -0.70
CA ASN A 492 34.32 32.92 -0.41
C ASN A 492 32.83 33.16 -0.15
N GLY A 493 32.49 33.85 0.94
CA GLY A 493 31.11 34.14 1.32
C GLY A 493 30.30 32.94 1.84
N ALA A 494 30.96 31.85 2.24
CA ALA A 494 30.28 30.61 2.63
C ALA A 494 29.45 30.69 3.92
N GLY A 495 29.69 31.67 4.79
CA GLY A 495 29.03 31.78 6.10
C GLY A 495 27.62 32.37 6.02
N THR A 496 26.83 32.18 7.08
CA THR A 496 25.45 32.71 7.17
C THR A 496 25.10 33.19 8.57
N ASP A 497 24.38 34.32 8.62
CA ASP A 497 23.77 34.87 9.84
C ASP A 497 22.33 34.34 10.06
N SER A 498 21.83 33.49 9.16
CA SER A 498 20.46 32.96 9.25
C SER A 498 20.32 31.93 10.37
N ASN A 499 19.10 31.79 10.89
CA ASN A 499 18.81 30.69 11.80
C ASN A 499 18.78 29.38 10.99
N VAL A 500 19.58 28.39 11.40
CA VAL A 500 19.70 27.09 10.73
C VAL A 500 18.93 26.03 11.51
N PHE A 501 18.21 25.19 10.78
CA PHE A 501 17.35 24.14 11.31
C PHE A 501 17.63 22.82 10.61
N VAL A 502 17.43 21.73 11.33
CA VAL A 502 17.54 20.37 10.78
C VAL A 502 16.41 19.46 11.25
N VAL A 503 16.08 18.46 10.44
CA VAL A 503 15.28 17.29 10.83
C VAL A 503 16.10 16.05 10.52
N LEU A 504 16.29 15.20 11.52
CA LEU A 504 16.92 13.89 11.38
C LEU A 504 15.83 12.86 11.08
N PHE A 505 16.07 11.97 10.12
CA PHE A 505 15.17 10.85 9.79
C PHE A 505 15.90 9.53 10.04
N GLY A 506 15.30 8.69 10.87
CA GLY A 506 15.77 7.34 11.13
C GLY A 506 14.64 6.33 11.04
N VAL A 507 14.98 5.05 11.16
CA VAL A 507 14.04 3.92 11.02
C VAL A 507 12.85 3.98 11.99
N ASN A 508 12.98 4.69 13.11
CA ASN A 508 11.92 4.89 14.11
C ASN A 508 11.17 6.22 13.98
N GLY A 509 11.31 6.92 12.85
CA GLY A 509 10.68 8.22 12.57
C GLY A 509 11.66 9.38 12.54
N ASP A 510 11.16 10.61 12.66
CA ASP A 510 11.97 11.83 12.59
C ASP A 510 12.16 12.54 13.95
N SER A 511 13.14 13.43 14.07
CA SER A 511 13.42 14.21 15.29
C SER A 511 12.43 15.35 15.57
N GLY A 512 11.59 15.71 14.60
CA GLY A 512 11.00 17.04 14.50
C GLY A 512 12.07 18.09 14.19
N GLU A 513 11.66 19.35 14.13
CA GLU A 513 12.56 20.47 13.86
C GLU A 513 13.54 20.67 15.03
N LEU A 514 14.83 20.71 14.71
CA LEU A 514 15.92 21.01 15.63
C LEU A 514 16.58 22.33 15.22
N HIS A 515 16.42 23.37 16.03
CA HIS A 515 17.06 24.66 15.82
C HIS A 515 18.51 24.64 16.32
N LEU A 516 19.47 24.82 15.41
CA LEU A 516 20.90 24.83 15.68
C LEU A 516 21.37 26.20 16.23
N LYS A 517 20.88 26.57 17.42
CA LYS A 517 21.02 27.93 17.96
C LYS A 517 22.34 28.20 18.70
N LYS A 518 22.84 27.24 19.48
CA LYS A 518 23.97 27.44 20.40
C LYS A 518 25.05 26.40 20.12
N SER A 519 26.10 26.81 19.40
CA SER A 519 27.26 25.96 19.15
C SER A 519 28.11 25.82 20.41
N GLU A 520 28.66 24.63 20.64
CA GLU A 520 29.62 24.33 21.71
C GLU A 520 31.00 24.93 21.41
N LYS A 521 31.30 25.22 20.14
CA LYS A 521 32.63 25.64 19.70
C LYS A 521 32.75 27.13 19.44
N HIS A 522 31.72 27.75 18.88
CA HIS A 522 31.76 29.15 18.49
C HIS A 522 30.52 29.89 19.01
N ARG A 523 30.71 31.16 19.39
CA ARG A 523 29.61 32.04 19.78
C ARG A 523 28.76 32.44 18.58
N ASP A 524 29.41 32.57 17.43
CA ASP A 524 28.81 32.89 16.13
C ASP A 524 28.99 31.66 15.22
N PRO A 525 27.97 30.80 15.12
CA PRO A 525 28.06 29.57 14.35
C PRO A 525 27.90 29.82 12.86
N PHE A 526 28.32 28.84 12.05
CA PHE A 526 28.17 28.81 10.60
C PHE A 526 29.04 29.77 9.80
N GLU A 527 30.06 30.40 10.41
CA GLU A 527 31.04 31.20 9.67
C GLU A 527 31.85 30.37 8.67
N LYS A 528 32.43 31.04 7.67
CA LYS A 528 33.28 30.43 6.64
C LYS A 528 34.38 29.56 7.28
N GLY A 529 34.41 28.29 6.91
CA GLY A 529 35.39 27.31 7.39
C GLY A 529 35.18 26.84 8.84
N HIS A 530 34.16 27.32 9.54
CA HIS A 530 33.87 26.85 10.89
C HIS A 530 33.33 25.41 10.90
N VAL A 531 33.61 24.75 12.02
CA VAL A 531 33.00 23.48 12.40
C VAL A 531 32.28 23.70 13.71
N ASP A 532 30.95 23.71 13.65
CA ASP A 532 30.07 23.97 14.79
C ASP A 532 29.43 22.70 15.29
N VAL A 533 29.12 22.68 16.58
CA VAL A 533 28.68 21.45 17.27
C VAL A 533 27.49 21.76 18.14
N PHE A 534 26.42 20.99 18.00
CA PHE A 534 25.14 21.17 18.69
C PHE A 534 24.73 19.86 19.35
N THR A 535 24.28 19.93 20.61
CA THR A 535 23.87 18.75 21.38
C THR A 535 22.38 18.83 21.71
N PHE A 536 21.64 17.80 21.29
CA PHE A 536 20.22 17.66 21.57
C PHE A 536 20.00 16.42 22.45
N LYS A 537 19.47 16.66 23.65
CA LYS A 537 19.19 15.61 24.64
C LYS A 537 17.72 15.22 24.61
N ASN A 538 17.42 14.02 25.10
CA ASN A 538 16.07 13.49 25.27
C ASN A 538 15.26 13.41 23.96
N ILE A 539 15.92 13.16 22.82
CA ILE A 539 15.24 12.82 21.56
C ILE A 539 15.01 11.31 21.57
N LEU A 540 13.78 10.85 21.32
CA LEU A 540 13.52 9.40 21.22
C LEU A 540 14.41 8.78 20.14
N SER A 541 15.00 7.62 20.43
CA SER A 541 15.95 6.98 19.52
C SER A 541 15.34 6.74 18.14
N LEU A 542 15.86 7.47 17.15
CA LEU A 542 15.48 7.34 15.75
C LEU A 542 16.04 6.06 15.09
N GLY A 543 16.91 5.32 15.79
CA GLY A 543 17.60 4.14 15.26
C GLY A 543 18.62 4.52 14.18
N GLU A 544 18.74 3.70 13.14
CA GLU A 544 19.67 4.01 12.05
C GLU A 544 19.19 5.21 11.23
N LEU A 545 20.00 6.25 11.16
CA LEU A 545 19.70 7.46 10.38
C LEU A 545 19.93 7.22 8.90
N TYR A 546 19.03 7.71 8.06
CA TYR A 546 19.10 7.52 6.60
C TYR A 546 19.01 8.82 5.81
N LYS A 547 18.29 9.82 6.33
CA LYS A 547 18.06 11.10 5.68
C LYS A 547 18.21 12.24 6.69
N LEU A 548 18.68 13.38 6.21
CA LEU A 548 18.71 14.63 6.96
C LEU A 548 18.14 15.74 6.08
N ARG A 549 17.24 16.56 6.64
CA ARG A 549 16.76 17.78 5.99
C ARG A 549 17.37 18.97 6.72
N VAL A 550 17.94 19.92 5.98
CA VAL A 550 18.57 21.14 6.52
C VAL A 550 18.06 22.36 5.79
N TRP A 551 17.77 23.45 6.51
CA TRP A 551 17.37 24.73 5.91
C TRP A 551 17.73 25.92 6.79
N HIS A 552 17.57 27.12 6.25
CA HIS A 552 17.69 28.37 7.01
C HIS A 552 16.54 29.34 6.73
N ASP A 553 16.25 30.24 7.67
CA ASP A 553 15.12 31.18 7.57
C ASP A 553 15.40 32.44 6.73
N SER A 554 16.59 32.51 6.12
CA SER A 554 17.07 33.65 5.31
C SER A 554 17.06 35.01 6.03
N LYS A 555 17.04 35.03 7.37
CA LYS A 555 17.19 36.27 8.15
C LYS A 555 18.67 36.64 8.29
N GLY A 556 18.97 37.92 8.54
CA GLY A 556 20.34 38.41 8.71
C GLY A 556 21.00 38.96 7.43
N PHE A 557 22.21 39.49 7.56
CA PHE A 557 23.02 39.95 6.42
C PHE A 557 23.79 38.75 5.87
N GLY A 558 23.82 38.54 4.54
CA GLY A 558 24.52 37.38 3.97
C GLY A 558 23.87 36.03 4.27
N ALA A 559 22.56 35.90 4.03
CA ALA A 559 21.79 34.68 4.32
C ALA A 559 22.19 33.42 3.52
N ALA A 560 22.80 33.58 2.33
CA ALA A 560 23.24 32.44 1.54
C ALA A 560 24.35 31.68 2.27
N TRP A 561 24.29 30.35 2.26
CA TRP A 561 25.18 29.52 3.06
C TRP A 561 25.78 28.42 2.20
N HIS A 562 27.09 28.23 2.24
CA HIS A 562 27.69 27.05 1.62
C HIS A 562 28.00 26.00 2.69
N LEU A 563 27.14 24.99 2.74
CA LEU A 563 27.32 23.83 3.61
C LEU A 563 28.29 22.83 2.96
N SER A 564 29.27 22.34 3.72
CA SER A 564 30.15 21.26 3.26
C SER A 564 29.56 19.90 3.64
N SER A 565 29.42 19.64 4.95
CA SER A 565 28.91 18.37 5.45
C SER A 565 28.30 18.50 6.85
N ILE A 566 27.42 17.57 7.18
CA ILE A 566 26.89 17.39 8.54
C ILE A 566 27.21 15.98 9.01
N GLU A 567 27.73 15.86 10.24
CA GLU A 567 27.93 14.59 10.92
C GLU A 567 27.02 14.51 12.13
N VAL A 568 26.29 13.41 12.27
CA VAL A 568 25.39 13.17 13.40
C VAL A 568 25.91 11.98 14.18
N ARG A 569 26.20 12.19 15.47
CA ARG A 569 26.61 11.14 16.39
C ARG A 569 25.46 10.79 17.31
N ASP A 570 25.12 9.51 17.36
CA ASP A 570 24.28 8.94 18.42
C ASP A 570 25.18 8.60 19.61
N GLU A 571 25.05 9.33 20.72
CA GLU A 571 25.89 9.13 21.91
C GLU A 571 25.59 7.80 22.64
N SER A 572 24.41 7.20 22.41
CA SER A 572 24.05 5.93 23.05
C SER A 572 24.72 4.72 22.39
N THR A 573 24.86 4.76 21.06
CA THR A 573 25.49 3.69 20.27
C THR A 573 26.91 4.03 19.82
N SER A 574 27.36 5.28 20.01
CA SER A 574 28.59 5.85 19.46
C SER A 574 28.70 5.82 17.93
N LYS A 575 27.60 5.51 17.22
CA LYS A 575 27.56 5.52 15.75
C LYS A 575 27.62 6.95 15.22
N VAL A 576 28.32 7.12 14.10
CA VAL A 576 28.46 8.41 13.40
C VAL A 576 27.91 8.27 11.99
N TYR A 577 26.94 9.09 11.66
CA TYR A 577 26.28 9.18 10.36
C TYR A 577 26.76 10.44 9.64
N LYS A 578 27.15 10.32 8.37
CA LYS A 578 27.70 11.42 7.58
C LYS A 578 26.79 11.79 6.43
N PHE A 579 26.52 13.08 6.28
CA PHE A 579 25.70 13.68 5.23
C PHE A 579 26.55 14.72 4.49
N CYS A 580 26.88 14.42 3.23
CA CYS A 580 27.66 15.33 2.38
C CYS A 580 26.71 16.22 1.57
N CYS A 581 27.02 17.51 1.44
CA CYS A 581 26.27 18.46 0.58
C CYS A 581 27.21 19.14 -0.40
N ASP A 582 28.28 19.79 0.12
CA ASP A 582 29.21 20.61 -0.65
C ASP A 582 28.49 21.53 -1.65
N CYS A 583 27.44 22.20 -1.18
CA CYS A 583 26.45 22.91 -1.98
C CYS A 583 26.04 24.25 -1.34
N TRP A 584 25.56 25.20 -2.15
CA TRP A 584 25.01 26.48 -1.67
C TRP A 584 23.52 26.32 -1.35
N LEU A 585 23.14 26.65 -0.11
CA LEU A 585 21.77 26.96 0.26
C LEU A 585 21.56 28.47 0.00
N PRO A 586 20.75 28.84 -1.01
CA PRO A 586 20.62 30.22 -1.46
C PRO A 586 19.80 31.06 -0.49
N ARG A 587 19.91 32.39 -0.58
CA ARG A 587 18.95 33.27 0.08
C ARG A 587 17.60 33.19 -0.65
N LYS A 588 16.50 33.26 0.10
CA LYS A 588 15.11 33.31 -0.40
C LYS A 588 14.83 34.33 -1.53
N ASP A 589 15.67 35.36 -1.72
CA ASP A 589 15.49 36.45 -2.69
C ASP A 589 16.49 36.45 -3.87
N ASP A 590 17.38 35.46 -3.96
CA ASP A 590 18.46 35.45 -4.97
C ASP A 590 17.91 35.23 -6.40
N ARG A 591 18.33 36.10 -7.32
CA ARG A 591 17.66 36.36 -8.61
C ARG A 591 17.83 35.27 -9.69
N LYS A 592 18.63 34.23 -9.46
CA LYS A 592 19.11 33.38 -10.55
C LYS A 592 18.37 32.06 -10.70
N ASP A 593 17.90 31.42 -9.63
CA ASP A 593 17.54 30.00 -9.76
C ASP A 593 16.23 29.57 -9.05
N ASP A 594 15.43 30.48 -8.45
CA ASP A 594 14.22 30.14 -7.66
C ASP A 594 14.44 29.04 -6.59
N LEU A 595 15.71 28.72 -6.29
CA LEU A 595 16.15 27.65 -5.41
C LEU A 595 15.78 27.95 -3.96
N GLN A 596 15.34 26.93 -3.25
CA GLN A 596 14.89 27.07 -1.87
C GLN A 596 16.07 26.94 -0.90
N PRO A 597 16.03 27.64 0.26
CA PRO A 597 17.07 27.56 1.28
C PRO A 597 17.02 26.23 2.06
N LEU A 598 16.76 25.09 1.41
CA LEU A 598 16.52 23.78 2.01
C LEU A 598 17.13 22.67 1.15
N GLN A 599 17.89 21.79 1.77
CA GLN A 599 18.45 20.58 1.14
C GLN A 599 18.04 19.31 1.90
N GLU A 600 17.80 18.23 1.17
CA GLU A 600 17.68 16.88 1.71
C GLU A 600 18.93 16.07 1.36
N LEU A 601 19.54 15.44 2.37
CA LEU A 601 20.80 14.72 2.27
C LEU A 601 20.60 13.26 2.68
N THR A 602 21.10 12.33 1.88
CA THR A 602 21.15 10.90 2.22
C THR A 602 22.44 10.57 2.99
N CYS A 603 22.37 9.58 3.87
CA CYS A 603 23.52 9.17 4.68
C CYS A 603 24.53 8.37 3.83
N THR A 604 25.76 8.87 3.68
CA THR A 604 26.81 8.25 2.84
C THR A 604 27.57 7.11 3.53
N GLN A 605 26.85 6.23 4.24
CA GLN A 605 27.32 5.15 5.15
C GLN A 605 27.73 5.58 6.56
N PRO A 606 27.31 4.84 7.61
CA PRO A 606 27.94 4.92 8.93
C PRO A 606 29.28 4.20 8.89
N SER A 607 30.38 4.93 9.09
CA SER A 607 31.69 4.33 9.30
C SER A 607 31.70 3.56 10.62
N GLY A 608 31.68 2.22 10.55
CA GLY A 608 31.92 1.32 11.69
C GLY A 608 30.94 0.13 11.82
N LEU A 609 30.99 -0.84 10.89
CA LEU A 609 30.36 -2.16 11.12
C LEU A 609 31.25 -3.02 12.03
N THR A 610 31.31 -2.68 13.31
CA THR A 610 31.86 -3.55 14.35
C THR A 610 30.88 -3.59 15.51
N GLY A 611 29.82 -4.38 15.38
CA GLY A 611 28.79 -4.55 16.39
C GLY A 611 27.69 -5.53 15.97
N ASP A 612 26.85 -5.92 16.92
CA ASP A 612 25.68 -6.75 16.66
C ASP A 612 24.65 -5.96 15.82
N VAL A 613 24.07 -6.65 14.84
CA VAL A 613 22.93 -6.21 14.04
C VAL A 613 21.65 -6.49 14.80
N VAL A 614 20.74 -5.52 14.81
CA VAL A 614 19.40 -5.68 15.37
C VAL A 614 18.48 -6.22 14.27
N TYR A 615 17.72 -7.26 14.60
CA TYR A 615 16.68 -7.84 13.73
C TYR A 615 15.31 -7.60 14.37
N GLU A 616 14.38 -7.05 13.60
CA GLU A 616 12.98 -6.93 13.99
C GLU A 616 12.18 -8.10 13.41
N ILE A 617 11.43 -8.79 14.27
CA ILE A 617 10.76 -10.04 13.94
C ILE A 617 9.26 -9.86 14.13
N GLU A 618 8.51 -10.24 13.12
CA GLU A 618 7.06 -10.31 13.11
C GLU A 618 6.64 -11.79 13.01
N VAL A 619 5.83 -12.26 13.94
CA VAL A 619 5.32 -13.63 13.97
C VAL A 619 3.80 -13.60 13.95
N LYS A 620 3.20 -14.20 12.93
CA LYS A 620 1.76 -14.29 12.76
C LYS A 620 1.25 -15.69 13.09
N THR A 621 0.33 -15.76 14.04
CA THR A 621 -0.40 -16.98 14.39
C THR A 621 -1.61 -17.11 13.47
N SER A 622 -1.90 -18.32 13.01
CA SER A 622 -3.06 -18.59 12.15
C SER A 622 -4.37 -18.18 12.81
N VAL A 623 -5.38 -17.83 12.01
CA VAL A 623 -6.76 -17.57 12.48
C VAL A 623 -7.59 -18.83 12.68
N GLU A 624 -7.01 -20.01 12.42
CA GLU A 624 -7.69 -21.29 12.65
C GLU A 624 -7.95 -21.56 14.13
N GLU A 625 -8.96 -22.39 14.40
CA GLU A 625 -9.30 -22.79 15.77
C GLU A 625 -8.11 -23.50 16.44
N ASN A 626 -7.89 -23.23 17.73
CA ASN A 626 -6.82 -23.83 18.54
C ASN A 626 -5.39 -23.61 18.01
N SER A 627 -5.20 -22.63 17.13
CA SER A 627 -3.89 -22.29 16.55
C SER A 627 -2.91 -21.61 17.52
N GLY A 628 -3.42 -21.07 18.63
CA GLY A 628 -2.59 -20.36 19.60
C GLY A 628 -1.89 -21.25 20.62
N THR A 629 -1.03 -20.68 21.46
CA THR A 629 -0.34 -21.40 22.53
C THR A 629 -0.14 -20.56 23.79
N VAL A 630 -0.06 -21.25 24.93
CA VAL A 630 0.33 -20.70 26.24
C VAL A 630 1.80 -20.97 26.58
N HIS A 631 2.49 -21.74 25.74
CA HIS A 631 3.89 -22.10 25.85
C HIS A 631 4.79 -21.10 25.10
N ASN A 632 6.10 -21.23 25.29
CA ASN A 632 7.07 -20.30 24.69
C ASN A 632 7.30 -20.67 23.23
N GLY A 633 7.53 -19.65 22.41
CA GLY A 633 8.08 -19.81 21.08
C GLY A 633 9.60 -19.64 21.13
N TRP A 634 10.27 -20.01 20.05
CA TRP A 634 11.67 -19.69 19.84
C TRP A 634 11.97 -19.71 18.34
N LEU A 635 13.03 -19.04 17.92
CA LEU A 635 13.49 -19.09 16.54
C LEU A 635 15.01 -19.07 16.39
N VAL A 636 15.48 -19.55 15.24
CA VAL A 636 16.87 -19.46 14.77
C VAL A 636 16.85 -18.91 13.36
N LEU A 637 17.72 -17.93 13.10
CA LEU A 637 17.89 -17.31 11.78
C LEU A 637 19.17 -17.82 11.15
N GLU A 638 19.09 -18.26 9.90
CA GLU A 638 20.26 -18.70 9.11
C GLU A 638 20.38 -17.79 7.88
N GLY A 639 21.51 -17.09 7.76
CA GLY A 639 21.84 -16.31 6.58
C GLY A 639 23.01 -16.89 5.79
N ASP A 640 23.50 -16.15 4.81
CA ASP A 640 24.65 -16.54 3.98
C ASP A 640 26.00 -16.42 4.68
N ILE A 641 26.10 -15.58 5.72
CA ILE A 641 27.33 -15.38 6.49
C ILE A 641 27.35 -16.27 7.75
N ALA A 642 26.25 -16.28 8.52
CA ALA A 642 26.22 -16.95 9.82
C ALA A 642 24.82 -17.43 10.21
N THR A 643 24.76 -18.22 11.29
CA THR A 643 23.54 -18.67 11.96
C THR A 643 23.47 -18.04 13.33
N SER A 644 22.30 -17.56 13.73
CA SER A 644 22.08 -16.97 15.05
C SER A 644 22.07 -18.01 16.16
N ASN A 645 22.20 -17.55 17.40
CA ASN A 645 21.77 -18.32 18.56
C ASN A 645 20.23 -18.48 18.55
N ILE A 646 19.72 -19.37 19.42
CA ILE A 646 18.28 -19.50 19.65
C ILE A 646 17.77 -18.23 20.31
N PHE A 647 16.81 -17.57 19.69
CA PHE A 647 16.10 -16.44 20.26
C PHE A 647 14.84 -16.93 20.97
N PRO A 648 14.75 -16.79 22.30
CA PRO A 648 13.54 -17.15 23.04
C PRO A 648 12.43 -16.12 22.78
N LEU A 649 11.22 -16.61 22.55
CA LEU A 649 9.99 -15.82 22.43
C LEU A 649 9.08 -16.21 23.60
N ASP A 650 9.38 -15.67 24.77
CA ASP A 650 8.79 -16.13 26.02
C ASP A 650 7.34 -15.67 26.21
N ASN A 651 6.49 -16.64 26.50
CA ASN A 651 5.09 -16.44 26.85
C ASN A 651 5.00 -16.39 28.38
N THR A 652 4.21 -15.50 28.96
CA THR A 652 4.00 -15.43 30.42
C THR A 652 2.53 -15.16 30.73
N ASP A 653 2.10 -15.37 31.99
CA ASP A 653 0.71 -15.08 32.36
C ASP A 653 0.35 -13.59 32.20
N HIS A 654 1.33 -12.70 32.37
CA HIS A 654 1.23 -11.27 32.14
C HIS A 654 1.47 -10.88 30.66
N ASN A 655 2.12 -11.76 29.89
CA ASN A 655 2.47 -11.56 28.51
C ASN A 655 2.05 -12.76 27.64
N ARG A 656 0.75 -12.82 27.34
CA ARG A 656 0.19 -13.89 26.51
C ARG A 656 0.35 -13.57 25.03
N ILE A 657 1.40 -14.10 24.43
CA ILE A 657 1.70 -14.05 22.98
C ILE A 657 1.21 -15.31 22.27
N PHE A 658 1.20 -15.28 20.93
CA PHE A 658 0.78 -16.37 20.06
C PHE A 658 -0.66 -16.81 20.28
N ARG A 659 -1.58 -15.86 20.46
CA ARG A 659 -3.02 -16.15 20.43
C ARG A 659 -3.49 -16.34 18.99
N ARG A 660 -4.61 -17.03 18.81
CA ARG A 660 -5.28 -17.22 17.51
C ARG A 660 -5.41 -15.89 16.76
N GLY A 661 -4.93 -15.85 15.52
CA GLY A 661 -4.95 -14.69 14.63
C GLY A 661 -4.04 -13.53 15.04
N GLN A 662 -3.30 -13.65 16.13
CA GLN A 662 -2.47 -12.57 16.66
C GLN A 662 -1.18 -12.43 15.85
N THR A 663 -0.79 -11.18 15.62
CA THR A 663 0.56 -10.83 15.16
C THR A 663 1.37 -10.29 16.33
N ASN A 664 2.55 -10.87 16.56
CA ASN A 664 3.45 -10.48 17.64
C ASN A 664 4.78 -9.98 17.06
N PHE A 665 5.34 -8.94 17.68
CA PHE A 665 6.59 -8.31 17.25
C PHE A 665 7.68 -8.49 18.31
N PHE A 666 8.91 -8.74 17.87
CA PHE A 666 10.08 -8.96 18.72
C PHE A 666 11.30 -8.24 18.14
N THR A 667 12.28 -7.94 18.99
CA THR A 667 13.55 -7.34 18.58
C THR A 667 14.67 -8.17 19.19
N VAL A 668 15.62 -8.59 18.36
CA VAL A 668 16.74 -9.43 18.78
C VAL A 668 18.05 -8.89 18.20
N SER A 669 19.18 -9.18 18.85
CA SER A 669 20.50 -8.75 18.38
C SER A 669 21.38 -9.96 18.12
N SER A 670 22.16 -9.92 17.05
CA SER A 670 23.15 -10.93 16.68
C SER A 670 24.20 -10.30 15.78
N PRO A 671 25.42 -10.87 15.67
CA PRO A 671 26.31 -10.55 14.57
C PRO A 671 25.59 -10.61 13.21
N SER A 672 26.12 -9.90 12.21
CA SER A 672 25.55 -9.90 10.87
C SER A 672 25.44 -11.32 10.32
N LEU A 673 24.22 -11.71 9.99
CA LEU A 673 23.90 -13.01 9.40
C LEU A 673 23.96 -12.94 7.87
N GLY A 674 24.04 -11.72 7.31
CA GLY A 674 23.93 -11.44 5.89
C GLY A 674 22.51 -11.68 5.36
N ASN A 675 22.39 -12.09 4.10
CA ASN A 675 21.08 -12.34 3.50
C ASN A 675 20.43 -13.57 4.12
N LEU A 676 19.29 -13.37 4.78
CA LEU A 676 18.59 -14.44 5.48
C LEU A 676 18.01 -15.46 4.49
N LYS A 677 18.33 -16.74 4.68
CA LYS A 677 17.93 -17.85 3.82
C LYS A 677 16.83 -18.70 4.45
N THR A 678 16.97 -19.00 5.74
CA THR A 678 16.00 -19.81 6.47
C THR A 678 15.70 -19.22 7.84
N CYS A 679 14.48 -19.46 8.28
CA CYS A 679 14.04 -19.22 9.65
C CYS A 679 13.54 -20.55 10.20
N ARG A 680 14.11 -21.02 11.30
CA ARG A 680 13.55 -22.10 12.09
C ARG A 680 12.67 -21.51 13.18
N ILE A 681 11.45 -22.01 13.28
CA ILE A 681 10.53 -21.61 14.34
C ILE A 681 10.05 -22.85 15.11
N GLY A 682 10.05 -22.75 16.43
CA GLY A 682 9.69 -23.84 17.33
C GLY A 682 8.88 -23.37 18.52
N ALA A 683 8.45 -24.33 19.33
CA ALA A 683 7.82 -24.07 20.62
C ALA A 683 8.41 -24.97 21.70
N SER A 684 8.51 -24.44 22.92
CA SER A 684 9.06 -25.14 24.07
C SER A 684 8.17 -25.00 25.29
N LYS A 685 8.21 -26.00 26.16
CA LYS A 685 7.50 -26.03 27.43
C LYS A 685 7.81 -24.77 28.25
N ARG A 686 6.78 -24.22 28.90
CA ARG A 686 6.90 -23.18 29.92
C ARG A 686 7.11 -23.86 31.28
N GLU A 687 8.02 -23.35 32.12
CA GLU A 687 8.39 -24.04 33.37
C GLU A 687 7.19 -24.30 34.30
N ASP A 688 6.29 -23.32 34.40
CA ASP A 688 5.09 -23.29 35.24
C ASP A 688 3.84 -23.92 34.59
N ARG A 689 3.90 -24.32 33.31
CA ARG A 689 2.79 -24.98 32.61
C ARG A 689 3.19 -26.36 32.11
N PRO A 690 2.58 -27.45 32.61
CA PRO A 690 2.78 -28.77 32.02
C PRO A 690 2.28 -28.78 30.57
N ILE A 691 2.94 -29.56 29.71
CA ILE A 691 2.42 -29.86 28.37
C ILE A 691 1.17 -30.72 28.58
N GLN A 692 -0.01 -30.18 28.27
CA GLN A 692 -1.26 -30.94 28.31
C GLN A 692 -1.34 -31.85 27.08
N ILE A 693 -1.80 -33.08 27.30
CA ILE A 693 -2.07 -34.05 26.23
C ILE A 693 -3.59 -34.23 26.21
N GLU A 694 -4.27 -33.57 25.28
CA GLU A 694 -5.72 -33.71 25.10
C GLU A 694 -6.00 -34.71 23.98
N LYS A 695 -6.84 -35.72 24.25
CA LYS A 695 -7.29 -36.73 23.27
C LYS A 695 -6.15 -37.42 22.48
N GLY A 696 -4.95 -37.51 23.06
CA GLY A 696 -3.79 -38.15 22.44
C GLY A 696 -2.98 -37.26 21.49
N ASP A 697 -3.34 -35.97 21.36
CA ASP A 697 -2.57 -35.01 20.56
C ASP A 697 -1.71 -34.13 21.48
N GLN A 698 -0.44 -33.94 21.11
CA GLN A 698 0.53 -33.14 21.88
C GLN A 698 0.23 -31.65 21.70
N ALA A 699 0.40 -30.83 22.75
CA ALA A 699 0.25 -29.38 22.65
C ALA A 699 1.06 -28.83 21.46
N ARG A 700 0.42 -28.00 20.65
CA ARG A 700 0.96 -27.45 19.41
C ARG A 700 0.34 -26.09 19.11
N TRP A 701 0.97 -25.35 18.21
CA TRP A 701 0.45 -24.07 17.71
C TRP A 701 0.66 -23.96 16.21
N ARG A 702 -0.11 -23.13 15.52
CA ARG A 702 0.00 -22.96 14.06
C ARG A 702 0.57 -21.58 13.75
N CYS A 703 1.84 -21.55 13.38
CA CYS A 703 2.47 -20.35 12.84
C CYS A 703 2.13 -20.24 11.35
N GLU A 704 1.54 -19.10 10.96
CA GLU A 704 1.20 -18.78 9.57
C GLU A 704 2.45 -18.27 8.83
N GLN A 705 3.11 -17.26 9.41
CA GLN A 705 4.24 -16.58 8.77
C GLN A 705 5.19 -15.98 9.82
N VAL A 706 6.47 -15.95 9.49
CA VAL A 706 7.48 -15.11 10.16
C VAL A 706 8.01 -14.11 9.15
N ALA A 707 8.20 -12.86 9.55
CA ALA A 707 8.95 -11.88 8.76
C ALA A 707 10.04 -11.26 9.61
N VAL A 708 11.21 -11.05 9.01
CA VAL A 708 12.39 -10.56 9.70
C VAL A 708 12.99 -9.41 8.92
N THR A 709 13.18 -8.28 9.58
CA THR A 709 13.86 -7.10 9.04
C THR A 709 15.25 -6.99 9.65
N ASP A 710 16.29 -7.05 8.82
CA ASP A 710 17.64 -6.64 9.20
C ASP A 710 17.69 -5.11 9.23
N THR A 711 17.88 -4.50 10.41
CA THR A 711 17.88 -3.03 10.56
C THR A 711 19.13 -2.34 10.01
N SER A 712 20.18 -3.09 9.69
CA SER A 712 21.41 -2.53 9.12
C SER A 712 21.30 -2.37 7.61
N SER A 713 20.88 -3.42 6.91
CA SER A 713 20.66 -3.42 5.45
C SER A 713 19.29 -2.86 5.07
N GLY A 714 18.29 -3.06 5.93
CA GLY A 714 16.90 -2.72 5.69
C GLY A 714 16.19 -3.68 4.77
N ILE A 715 16.72 -4.88 4.63
CA ILE A 715 16.08 -5.97 3.91
C ILE A 715 15.10 -6.65 4.86
N ARG A 716 13.82 -6.71 4.46
CA ARG A 716 12.77 -7.47 5.12
C ARG A 716 12.51 -8.76 4.37
N THR A 717 12.75 -9.89 5.03
CA THR A 717 12.59 -11.24 4.47
C THR A 717 11.38 -11.93 5.07
N THR A 718 10.53 -12.53 4.22
CA THR A 718 9.33 -13.25 4.64
C THR A 718 9.51 -14.76 4.54
N PHE A 719 9.18 -15.46 5.61
CA PHE A 719 9.25 -16.91 5.78
C PHE A 719 7.83 -17.48 5.99
N PRO A 720 7.17 -17.96 4.93
CA PRO A 720 5.90 -18.67 5.08
C PRO A 720 6.14 -19.97 5.86
N CYS A 721 5.31 -20.23 6.87
CA CYS A 721 5.39 -21.42 7.70
C CYS A 721 4.18 -22.34 7.46
N ASP A 722 2.99 -21.77 7.63
CA ASP A 722 1.67 -22.43 7.59
C ASP A 722 1.69 -23.88 8.10
N SER A 723 2.25 -24.09 9.29
CA SER A 723 2.49 -25.42 9.85
C SER A 723 2.17 -25.48 11.33
N TRP A 724 1.62 -26.62 11.75
CA TRP A 724 1.48 -26.97 13.16
C TRP A 724 2.84 -27.35 13.75
N ILE A 725 3.25 -26.63 14.80
CA ILE A 725 4.53 -26.77 15.50
C ILE A 725 4.24 -27.35 16.88
N LYS A 726 4.86 -28.51 17.17
CA LYS A 726 4.72 -29.18 18.46
C LYS A 726 5.50 -28.45 19.55
N VAL A 727 4.93 -28.41 20.75
CA VAL A 727 5.60 -27.91 21.94
C VAL A 727 6.51 -29.00 22.50
N LEU A 728 7.80 -28.74 22.55
CA LEU A 728 8.81 -29.70 23.01
C LEU A 728 9.17 -29.51 24.49
N PRO A 729 9.48 -30.58 25.23
CA PRO A 729 10.09 -30.45 26.55
C PRO A 729 11.50 -29.84 26.45
N LEU A 730 11.98 -29.24 27.55
CA LEU A 730 13.36 -28.74 27.64
C LEU A 730 14.34 -29.88 27.98
N PRO A 731 15.62 -29.80 27.54
CA PRO A 731 16.20 -28.75 26.69
C PRO A 731 15.82 -28.91 25.21
N ILE A 732 15.72 -27.78 24.50
CA ILE A 732 15.52 -27.75 23.05
C ILE A 732 16.84 -27.58 22.31
N SER A 733 16.94 -28.19 21.12
CA SER A 733 18.00 -27.93 20.15
C SER A 733 17.51 -26.94 19.10
N GLY A 734 18.41 -26.09 18.60
CA GLY A 734 18.10 -25.19 17.48
C GLY A 734 17.65 -25.92 16.21
N ASN A 735 17.90 -27.24 16.13
CA ASN A 735 17.48 -28.09 15.02
C ASN A 735 16.03 -28.62 15.13
N ASP A 736 15.38 -28.51 16.30
CA ASP A 736 14.10 -29.19 16.57
C ASP A 736 12.86 -28.44 16.01
N GLY A 737 13.08 -27.29 15.36
CA GLY A 737 12.03 -26.40 14.86
C GLY A 737 11.60 -26.71 13.43
N LYS A 738 10.47 -26.12 13.02
CA LYS A 738 10.05 -26.12 11.62
C LYS A 738 10.96 -25.17 10.83
N VAL A 739 11.62 -25.69 9.80
CA VAL A 739 12.40 -24.88 8.85
C VAL A 739 11.45 -24.22 7.84
N CYS A 740 11.55 -22.91 7.73
CA CYS A 740 10.84 -22.09 6.76
C CYS A 740 11.88 -21.43 5.85
N CYS A 741 11.75 -21.63 4.53
CA CYS A 741 12.64 -21.00 3.56
C CYS A 741 12.16 -19.57 3.27
N ALA A 742 13.11 -18.67 2.99
CA ALA A 742 12.78 -17.34 2.51
C ALA A 742 11.98 -17.44 1.20
N LEU A 743 10.82 -16.80 1.15
CA LEU A 743 10.01 -16.71 -0.07
C LEU A 743 10.40 -15.47 -0.88
N ARG A 744 10.55 -14.35 -0.18
CA ARG A 744 10.80 -13.03 -0.76
C ARG A 744 11.57 -12.15 0.23
N SER A 745 12.42 -11.31 -0.32
CA SER A 745 13.13 -10.25 0.40
C SER A 745 12.82 -8.93 -0.31
N GLU A 746 12.45 -7.92 0.47
CA GLU A 746 12.05 -6.60 -0.02
C GLU A 746 12.81 -5.53 0.77
N GLU A 747 13.19 -4.44 0.11
CA GLU A 747 13.74 -3.28 0.81
C GLU A 747 12.65 -2.55 1.60
N THR A 748 12.94 -2.22 2.86
CA THR A 748 12.08 -1.34 3.64
C THR A 748 12.05 0.06 3.05
N HIS A 749 11.02 0.84 3.39
CA HIS A 749 10.87 2.22 2.94
C HIS A 749 12.13 3.07 3.21
N TRP A 750 12.78 2.89 4.36
CA TRP A 750 13.96 3.65 4.71
C TRP A 750 15.23 3.14 4.02
N ALA A 751 15.30 1.85 3.63
CA ALA A 751 16.41 1.31 2.87
C ALA A 751 16.43 1.93 1.47
N LYS A 752 15.25 1.99 0.83
CA LYS A 752 15.05 2.75 -0.41
C LYS A 752 15.44 4.21 -0.23
N ALA A 753 15.01 4.82 0.87
CA ALA A 753 15.29 6.23 1.18
C ALA A 753 16.78 6.58 1.30
N ARG A 754 17.65 5.64 1.68
CA ARG A 754 19.10 5.85 1.76
C ARG A 754 19.76 6.06 0.39
N ASN A 755 19.16 5.51 -0.66
CA ASN A 755 19.71 5.49 -2.01
C ASN A 755 18.99 6.46 -2.96
N LEU A 756 18.07 7.28 -2.46
CA LEU A 756 17.36 8.25 -3.29
C LEU A 756 18.32 9.32 -3.81
N THR A 757 18.11 9.69 -5.06
CA THR A 757 18.76 10.83 -5.70
C THR A 757 17.86 12.06 -5.63
N PRO A 758 18.43 13.28 -5.57
CA PRO A 758 17.66 14.49 -5.80
C PRO A 758 17.05 14.50 -7.20
N VAL A 759 15.78 14.88 -7.28
CA VAL A 759 14.96 15.00 -8.50
C VAL A 759 14.30 16.37 -8.51
N MET A 760 14.21 16.97 -9.70
CA MET A 760 13.46 18.21 -9.92
C MET A 760 12.00 17.90 -10.22
N TYR A 761 11.10 18.58 -9.53
CA TYR A 761 9.65 18.56 -9.77
C TYR A 761 9.17 19.92 -10.28
N GLU A 762 8.41 19.94 -11.38
CA GLU A 762 7.62 21.12 -11.78
C GLU A 762 6.26 21.06 -11.09
N VAL A 763 5.96 22.05 -10.26
CA VAL A 763 4.66 22.23 -9.60
C VAL A 763 3.89 23.31 -10.34
N ALA A 764 2.76 22.96 -10.97
CA ALA A 764 1.85 23.90 -11.61
C ALA A 764 0.55 24.02 -10.80
N VAL A 765 0.18 25.23 -10.41
CA VAL A 765 -1.02 25.51 -9.60
C VAL A 765 -1.98 26.34 -10.44
N PHE A 766 -3.23 25.89 -10.55
CA PHE A 766 -4.26 26.55 -11.37
C PHE A 766 -5.37 27.11 -10.50
N THR A 767 -5.72 28.38 -10.71
CA THR A 767 -6.82 29.06 -10.04
C THR A 767 -8.04 29.13 -10.96
N VAL A 768 -9.24 28.88 -10.43
CA VAL A 768 -10.48 28.94 -11.22
C VAL A 768 -10.76 30.36 -11.71
N GLU A 769 -11.22 30.51 -12.95
CA GLU A 769 -11.71 31.78 -13.51
C GLU A 769 -13.11 32.14 -12.95
N VAL A 770 -13.12 32.71 -11.75
CA VAL A 770 -14.32 33.26 -11.10
C VAL A 770 -14.01 34.60 -10.43
N GLN A 771 -15.04 35.41 -10.20
CA GLN A 771 -14.88 36.69 -9.51
C GLN A 771 -14.33 36.46 -8.10
N GLY A 772 -13.19 37.08 -7.78
CA GLY A 772 -12.50 36.93 -6.50
C GLY A 772 -11.82 35.56 -6.32
N GLY A 773 -11.65 34.77 -7.38
CA GLY A 773 -11.06 33.43 -7.30
C GLY A 773 -9.55 33.42 -7.00
N GLY A 774 -8.84 34.51 -7.21
CA GLY A 774 -7.40 34.61 -6.93
C GLY A 774 -7.09 35.06 -5.50
N THR A 775 -5.83 34.88 -5.07
CA THR A 775 -5.38 35.19 -3.71
C THR A 775 -4.09 36.00 -3.69
N ASP A 776 -3.94 36.86 -2.69
CA ASP A 776 -2.70 37.59 -2.39
C ASP A 776 -1.95 37.02 -1.17
N ALA A 777 -2.46 35.92 -0.60
CA ALA A 777 -1.82 35.21 0.51
C ALA A 777 -0.55 34.46 0.06
N ASN A 778 0.36 34.19 0.99
CA ASN A 778 1.52 33.36 0.68
C ASN A 778 1.12 31.89 0.66
N VAL A 779 1.23 31.27 -0.52
CA VAL A 779 0.94 29.85 -0.73
C VAL A 779 2.17 28.98 -0.46
N SER A 780 1.96 27.83 0.18
CA SER A 780 2.95 26.79 0.40
C SER A 780 2.39 25.41 0.04
N ILE A 781 3.27 24.49 -0.32
CA ILE A 781 2.94 23.11 -0.68
C ILE A 781 3.82 22.12 0.08
N CYS A 782 3.29 20.96 0.45
CA CYS A 782 4.05 19.79 0.87
C CYS A 782 3.61 18.62 -0.01
N ILE A 783 4.55 17.98 -0.71
CA ILE A 783 4.29 16.86 -1.60
C ILE A 783 4.69 15.58 -0.86
N TYR A 784 3.80 14.60 -0.86
CA TYR A 784 3.99 13.30 -0.25
C TYR A 784 4.05 12.22 -1.33
N GLY A 785 5.01 11.31 -1.24
CA GLY A 785 5.11 10.12 -2.06
C GLY A 785 5.48 8.88 -1.23
N GLU A 786 5.67 7.75 -1.91
CA GLU A 786 6.08 6.48 -1.30
C GLU A 786 7.33 6.59 -0.42
N ASN A 787 8.28 7.40 -0.89
CA ASN A 787 9.61 7.51 -0.33
C ASN A 787 9.77 8.64 0.69
N GLY A 788 8.70 9.39 0.98
CA GLY A 788 8.68 10.45 1.98
C GLY A 788 7.95 11.71 1.52
N ASP A 789 8.26 12.84 2.16
CA ASP A 789 7.69 14.15 1.88
C ASP A 789 8.76 15.17 1.51
N THR A 790 8.35 16.27 0.89
CA THR A 790 9.23 17.42 0.61
C THR A 790 9.42 18.34 1.79
N GLY A 791 8.61 18.22 2.84
CA GLY A 791 8.35 19.28 3.81
C GLY A 791 7.54 20.42 3.20
N LYS A 792 7.28 21.45 4.01
CA LYS A 792 6.59 22.68 3.57
C LYS A 792 7.49 23.53 2.67
N ARG A 793 7.00 23.83 1.47
CA ARG A 793 7.75 24.47 0.38
C ARG A 793 6.99 25.72 -0.06
N PRO A 794 7.53 26.93 0.14
CA PRO A 794 6.84 28.15 -0.28
C PRO A 794 6.82 28.27 -1.80
N LEU A 795 5.66 28.59 -2.38
CA LEU A 795 5.50 28.80 -3.81
C LEU A 795 5.61 30.29 -4.12
N LYS A 796 6.78 30.74 -4.56
CA LYS A 796 7.06 32.17 -4.81
C LYS A 796 7.84 32.37 -6.10
N LYS A 797 7.54 33.47 -6.80
CA LYS A 797 8.29 33.99 -7.94
C LYS A 797 8.40 35.51 -7.80
N ARG A 798 9.63 36.00 -7.82
CA ARG A 798 9.90 37.42 -7.55
C ARG A 798 9.29 38.32 -8.61
N GLY A 799 8.60 39.38 -8.18
CA GLY A 799 8.08 40.43 -9.06
C GLY A 799 6.89 40.01 -9.92
N ARG A 800 6.23 38.89 -9.60
CA ARG A 800 4.99 38.46 -10.22
C ARG A 800 3.87 38.49 -9.20
N ASN A 801 2.69 38.88 -9.67
CA ASN A 801 1.45 38.64 -8.97
C ASN A 801 1.01 37.21 -9.31
N LEU A 802 0.90 36.34 -8.32
CA LEU A 802 0.70 34.90 -8.48
C LEU A 802 -0.69 34.50 -8.02
N PHE A 803 -1.19 33.38 -8.52
CA PHE A 803 -2.46 32.77 -8.14
C PHE A 803 -3.69 33.61 -8.48
N GLU A 804 -3.58 34.46 -9.50
CA GLU A 804 -4.69 35.27 -10.02
C GLU A 804 -5.81 34.42 -10.61
N SER A 805 -7.04 34.93 -10.59
CA SER A 805 -8.21 34.24 -11.13
C SER A 805 -8.02 33.85 -12.60
N GLY A 806 -8.23 32.57 -12.93
CA GLY A 806 -8.06 32.01 -14.27
C GLY A 806 -6.60 31.77 -14.71
N ASN A 807 -5.62 32.06 -13.86
CA ASN A 807 -4.20 31.86 -14.18
C ASN A 807 -3.65 30.54 -13.64
N GLY A 808 -2.59 30.05 -14.30
CA GLY A 808 -1.78 28.92 -13.86
C GLY A 808 -0.34 29.35 -13.61
N ASP A 809 0.19 29.05 -12.43
CA ASP A 809 1.54 29.40 -12.00
C ASP A 809 2.40 28.16 -11.79
N LYS A 810 3.58 28.15 -12.40
CA LYS A 810 4.54 27.03 -12.35
C LYS A 810 5.68 27.33 -11.40
N PHE A 811 6.25 26.33 -10.75
CA PHE A 811 7.38 26.42 -9.83
C PHE A 811 8.28 25.21 -10.01
N GLU A 812 9.58 25.36 -9.75
CA GLU A 812 10.53 24.25 -9.75
C GLU A 812 10.94 23.95 -8.30
N LEU A 813 11.01 22.66 -7.97
CA LEU A 813 11.27 22.20 -6.60
C LEU A 813 12.18 20.98 -6.65
N GLU A 814 13.34 21.08 -6.00
CA GLU A 814 14.24 19.94 -5.79
C GLU A 814 13.87 19.20 -4.49
N ALA A 815 13.71 17.89 -4.59
CA ALA A 815 13.54 16.99 -3.45
C ALA A 815 14.15 15.62 -3.78
N LEU A 816 14.41 14.78 -2.78
CA LEU A 816 14.74 13.38 -3.08
C LEU A 816 13.58 12.71 -3.82
N ASP A 817 13.86 11.74 -4.69
CA ASP A 817 12.84 11.03 -5.45
C ASP A 817 11.75 10.47 -4.53
N LEU A 818 10.59 11.12 -4.56
CA LEU A 818 9.43 10.79 -3.75
C LEU A 818 8.77 9.48 -4.19
N GLY A 819 9.15 8.94 -5.35
CA GLY A 819 8.47 7.82 -6.00
C GLY A 819 7.07 8.24 -6.47
N GLU A 820 6.13 7.31 -6.39
CA GLU A 820 4.72 7.59 -6.68
C GLU A 820 4.15 8.59 -5.69
N LEU A 821 3.61 9.71 -6.21
CA LEU A 821 3.06 10.77 -5.39
C LEU A 821 1.69 10.34 -4.84
N THR A 822 1.50 10.49 -3.54
CA THR A 822 0.32 9.98 -2.82
C THR A 822 -0.63 11.08 -2.36
N GLN A 823 -0.10 12.26 -2.04
CA GLN A 823 -0.87 13.38 -1.55
C GLN A 823 -0.11 14.70 -1.76
N VAL A 824 -0.87 15.78 -1.91
CA VAL A 824 -0.39 17.15 -1.81
C VAL A 824 -1.13 17.83 -0.67
N HIS A 825 -0.40 18.42 0.26
CA HIS A 825 -0.95 19.39 1.20
C HIS A 825 -0.64 20.78 0.67
N ILE A 826 -1.67 21.58 0.39
CA ILE A 826 -1.51 22.95 -0.09
C ILE A 826 -2.22 23.90 0.87
N GLU A 827 -1.55 24.98 1.24
CA GLU A 827 -2.02 25.91 2.26
C GLU A 827 -1.64 27.36 1.92
N HIS A 828 -2.38 28.30 2.50
CA HIS A 828 -2.06 29.72 2.46
C HIS A 828 -2.11 30.34 3.86
N ASP A 829 -1.37 31.43 4.05
CA ASP A 829 -1.20 32.06 5.37
C ASP A 829 -2.24 33.13 5.71
N ASN A 830 -3.35 33.20 4.94
CA ASN A 830 -4.40 34.22 5.06
C ASN A 830 -3.91 35.68 5.05
N SER A 831 -2.67 35.95 4.63
CA SER A 831 -2.18 37.33 4.54
C SER A 831 -2.73 38.05 3.31
N GLY A 832 -2.70 39.38 3.33
CA GLY A 832 -3.16 40.20 2.20
C GLY A 832 -4.54 40.82 2.41
N ILE A 833 -5.03 41.47 1.36
CA ILE A 833 -6.32 42.17 1.26
C ILE A 833 -7.43 41.20 0.81
N ALA A 834 -7.10 40.21 -0.01
CA ALA A 834 -8.05 39.23 -0.56
C ALA A 834 -7.48 37.79 -0.43
N PRO A 835 -7.36 37.25 0.80
CA PRO A 835 -6.71 35.97 1.04
C PRO A 835 -7.50 34.76 0.55
N ALA A 836 -8.81 34.90 0.35
CA ALA A 836 -9.68 33.82 -0.12
C ALA A 836 -9.25 33.33 -1.51
N TRP A 837 -9.20 32.02 -1.70
CA TRP A 837 -8.63 31.42 -2.90
C TRP A 837 -9.51 30.29 -3.45
N PHE A 838 -9.87 30.33 -4.73
CA PHE A 838 -10.52 29.22 -5.41
C PHE A 838 -9.49 28.40 -6.19
N LEU A 839 -8.89 27.42 -5.51
CA LEU A 839 -7.94 26.49 -6.12
C LEU A 839 -8.69 25.49 -7.02
N ASP A 840 -8.31 25.44 -8.30
CA ASP A 840 -8.83 24.45 -9.24
C ASP A 840 -8.14 23.10 -9.05
N HIS A 841 -6.87 23.02 -9.41
CA HIS A 841 -6.06 21.81 -9.34
C HIS A 841 -4.57 22.14 -9.28
N VAL A 842 -3.78 21.16 -8.84
CA VAL A 842 -2.31 21.20 -8.85
C VAL A 842 -1.81 20.08 -9.75
N VAL A 843 -0.78 20.34 -10.56
CA VAL A 843 -0.10 19.33 -11.38
C VAL A 843 1.35 19.27 -10.93
N ILE A 844 1.84 18.08 -10.62
CA ILE A 844 3.24 17.87 -10.24
C ILE A 844 3.88 16.96 -11.27
N THR A 845 4.93 17.45 -11.93
CA THR A 845 5.64 16.68 -12.95
C THR A 845 7.04 16.35 -12.44
N ASN A 846 7.36 15.08 -12.30
CA ASN A 846 8.74 14.65 -12.12
C ASN A 846 9.51 14.95 -13.42
N MET A 847 10.55 15.78 -13.36
CA MET A 847 11.26 16.26 -14.55
C MET A 847 12.23 15.23 -15.15
N GLU A 848 12.54 14.14 -14.44
CA GLU A 848 13.32 13.03 -15.00
C GLU A 848 12.44 12.06 -15.78
N THR A 849 11.27 11.73 -15.23
CA THR A 849 10.31 10.82 -15.90
C THR A 849 9.38 11.54 -16.86
N HIS A 850 9.28 12.88 -16.74
CA HIS A 850 8.32 13.74 -17.43
C HIS A 850 6.86 13.30 -17.26
N SER A 851 6.54 12.62 -16.15
CA SER A 851 5.20 12.13 -15.85
C SER A 851 4.45 13.13 -14.95
N PRO A 852 3.34 13.74 -15.42
CA PRO A 852 2.52 14.64 -14.62
C PRO A 852 1.50 13.88 -13.77
N THR A 853 1.46 14.19 -12.48
CA THR A 853 0.44 13.75 -11.53
C THR A 853 -0.52 14.92 -11.25
N PHE A 854 -1.81 14.70 -11.43
CA PHE A 854 -2.85 15.71 -11.25
C PHE A 854 -3.50 15.60 -9.87
N PHE A 855 -3.82 16.72 -9.24
CA PHE A 855 -4.45 16.80 -7.91
C PHE A 855 -5.62 17.79 -7.97
N SER A 856 -6.84 17.28 -8.09
CA SER A 856 -8.05 18.12 -8.22
C SER A 856 -8.53 18.62 -6.85
N CYS A 857 -8.84 19.93 -6.75
CA CYS A 857 -9.38 20.57 -5.54
C CYS A 857 -10.80 21.09 -5.76
N ARG A 858 -10.95 22.09 -6.65
CA ARG A 858 -12.18 22.85 -6.96
C ARG A 858 -12.95 23.33 -5.72
N LYS A 859 -12.25 23.96 -4.77
CA LYS A 859 -12.82 24.49 -3.53
C LYS A 859 -12.24 25.86 -3.17
N TRP A 860 -13.03 26.61 -2.40
CA TRP A 860 -12.55 27.80 -1.71
C TRP A 860 -11.69 27.42 -0.50
N LEU A 861 -10.53 28.03 -0.40
CA LEU A 861 -9.66 28.07 0.78
C LEU A 861 -9.76 29.48 1.37
N ASN A 862 -10.18 29.60 2.63
CA ASN A 862 -10.47 30.89 3.26
C ASN A 862 -10.41 30.83 4.80
N GLU A 863 -10.51 32.01 5.43
CA GLU A 863 -10.42 32.20 6.88
C GLU A 863 -11.47 31.42 7.69
N ASP A 864 -12.71 31.31 7.18
CA ASP A 864 -13.83 30.78 7.96
C ASP A 864 -13.97 29.24 7.90
N SER A 865 -13.34 28.56 6.94
CA SER A 865 -13.65 27.14 6.68
C SER A 865 -12.48 26.18 6.44
N ASN A 866 -11.35 26.63 5.87
CA ASN A 866 -10.04 25.93 5.88
C ASN A 866 -9.03 26.74 5.05
N ASN A 867 -7.86 27.08 5.59
CA ASN A 867 -6.77 27.73 4.83
C ASN A 867 -5.77 26.72 4.22
N ALA A 868 -6.07 25.43 4.35
CA ALA A 868 -5.27 24.34 3.84
C ALA A 868 -6.17 23.21 3.29
N GLN A 869 -5.62 22.43 2.36
CA GLN A 869 -6.32 21.30 1.78
C GLN A 869 -5.35 20.18 1.43
N ASP A 870 -5.73 18.97 1.85
CA ASP A 870 -5.11 17.74 1.39
C ASP A 870 -5.78 17.26 0.10
N LEU A 871 -4.99 17.07 -0.94
CA LEU A 871 -5.39 16.64 -2.27
C LEU A 871 -4.78 15.28 -2.56
N ARG A 872 -5.58 14.37 -3.10
CA ARG A 872 -5.10 13.07 -3.59
C ARG A 872 -5.04 13.11 -5.12
N PRO A 873 -4.13 12.34 -5.75
CA PRO A 873 -4.02 12.37 -7.19
C PRO A 873 -5.31 11.91 -7.89
N SER A 874 -5.68 12.61 -8.96
CA SER A 874 -6.85 12.34 -9.78
C SER A 874 -6.53 11.29 -10.84
N ARG A 875 -7.45 10.33 -11.01
CA ARG A 875 -7.25 9.15 -11.88
C ARG A 875 -7.55 9.39 -13.35
N SER A 876 -8.07 10.56 -13.70
CA SER A 876 -8.26 10.99 -15.08
C SER A 876 -7.32 12.15 -15.33
N GLY A 877 -6.36 12.01 -16.25
CA GLY A 877 -5.50 13.09 -16.76
C GLY A 877 -6.27 14.18 -17.53
N SER A 878 -7.50 14.47 -17.14
CA SER A 878 -8.35 15.55 -17.63
C SER A 878 -8.69 16.47 -16.46
N PRO A 879 -8.43 17.78 -16.60
CA PRO A 879 -8.55 18.78 -15.54
C PRO A 879 -9.95 18.94 -14.93
#